data_AF-A0A8H3QU43-F1
#
_entry.id   AF-A0A8H3QU43-F1
#
_cell.length_a   1.000
_cell.length_b   1.000
_cell.length_c   1.000
_cell.angle_alpha   90.00
_cell.angle_beta   90.00
_cell.angle_gamma   90.00
#
_symmetry.space_group_name_H-M   'P 1'
#
loop_
_entity.id
_entity.type
_entity.pdbx_description
1 polymer ?
#
loop_
_entity_poly.entity_id
_entity_poly.type
_entity_poly.pdbx_seq_one_letter_code
_entity_poly.pdbx_strand_id
1 'polypeptide(L)'
;MHTPTSFDQTDRSGTARYDGAGPDEYLSDSGSCSDNKSDLGSDNYNDYESNYESDNSCASTNTTTTPSFQYSLRQEKFNDKFSPKDLLNTIREIFSSPPRDMSDEKGSLEDLPIYSFLFPNEKGSSLYNAYDRDEVENKLVIKIDQDDQAPKFSVADDISEVYGLPGIHECINGQKPLRAVIDIDASQKDMEIADVKGQEVFIRICCSFIRALYRILDCGWEDILKGLIVTTSSDPSKCSYHILYAPTLLIDHRELKSFTKLVYTLTGEKFGKFIDQNLSGHNFNLRLIGSAKKGRVKRILQFSLDNGWNELDHVRVQPPSSLGLEVRPRLLSEEKNKNPLRISVGSEILQKYADLVLQKYSNYLRDWTIEEKDSENFVYFNRKAPLECPLCKRIHDKDQRWFGRVCASSGRFIVKCFRQNSDERGEVFECDPSIAEKIQQKNKNISSAPSKIKGPGFPKAFVKMPPWVKCNETLTATEIYEERYVRPLPNESDIYVGSPWETGKTYVLENLTISDDVNLLVLSTRHSYSNAVTTRLNLKSYCDIDGNINLPDHKRVVCQIESLHRITNNCKCNKKCKCLPIQYDLWLDEIVSIIAQAQSHLAGQSIEKLYKLIQDARRIIVMDNDLTDLNIEWIKALRKNIPLSIIHNTYQPQKGKTFRLAPNKETVLAELWEWAKQMSLLPSENRTSASLICHLRKDVQGIVRSLKTAFPELRIKEYHGKSDPVEKAHDFSNVEESWKDVDLVAYTSTLKIGVSCTNPKFERAFCLFNSYIETNAGTNQMLFRMRCIKDYICHIEQRTSNVPIIEDGLFRWLLSAKRECLPRELQNRGIFPDIDSIIRNKDVPSVRLWVAFMLEKFRSRRLFGWRMVDFLRNAGMLISIIELIPKPKDNTISLSQTVKVSSSIIKAEEISDISNARILDHEIAEVLENKPKKTLEEMRSLDRHHIVECYDILPESLTEEFISKYGNYNHMKWFRAYRQLRDAGTDNETAVEAITRKDYREDRLATVTRAERHSICLELLRNCTPARDVDDRARYKADDVRTRMNSPESILYLQGLVPKMARVFDNTDASRSAKKSGLKTDRAKLGLLNASLYATYGLKFKAIDKNCRHYHLVGSFDSKDAPRLPSYQTGEEIYWENGEDTRGSKGAG
;
A
#
# COMPACT_ATOMS: atom_id res chain seq x y z
N MET A 1 12.91 33.74 62.63
CA MET A 1 11.66 34.31 63.20
C MET A 1 10.64 34.47 62.08
N HIS A 2 9.37 34.65 62.42
CA HIS A 2 8.26 34.68 61.47
C HIS A 2 8.31 35.86 60.48
N THR A 3 7.64 35.64 59.35
CA THR A 3 6.77 36.56 58.58
C THR A 3 6.19 37.76 59.37
N PRO A 4 5.75 38.87 58.74
CA PRO A 4 4.98 38.88 57.47
C PRO A 4 5.13 40.11 56.51
N THR A 5 4.39 40.09 55.38
CA THR A 5 3.65 41.19 54.66
C THR A 5 4.28 42.60 54.47
N SER A 6 4.01 43.39 53.40
CA SER A 6 3.23 43.28 52.14
C SER A 6 3.32 44.65 51.39
N PHE A 7 2.82 44.75 50.14
CA PHE A 7 2.54 46.01 49.39
C PHE A 7 3.78 46.85 48.97
N ASP A 8 3.82 47.58 47.84
CA ASP A 8 3.02 47.57 46.58
C ASP A 8 3.78 48.38 45.49
N GLN A 9 3.16 48.54 44.31
CA GLN A 9 3.40 49.57 43.28
C GLN A 9 4.60 49.41 42.33
N THR A 10 4.26 48.91 41.14
CA THR A 10 4.71 49.40 39.83
C THR A 10 4.75 50.93 39.72
N ASP A 11 5.72 51.51 39.01
CA ASP A 11 5.39 52.19 37.74
C ASP A 11 6.58 52.51 36.79
N ARG A 12 6.22 52.66 35.51
CA ARG A 12 6.88 53.43 34.41
C ARG A 12 8.23 53.03 33.81
N SER A 13 8.10 52.50 32.60
CA SER A 13 9.05 52.59 31.49
C SER A 13 8.94 53.92 30.71
N GLY A 14 10.00 54.25 29.94
CA GLY A 14 10.03 55.33 28.93
C GLY A 14 10.89 56.55 29.29
N THR A 15 11.55 57.28 28.37
CA THR A 15 11.76 57.09 26.91
C THR A 15 12.96 57.96 26.43
N ALA A 16 13.71 57.49 25.42
CA ALA A 16 14.58 58.23 24.47
C ALA A 16 15.78 59.10 24.92
N ARG A 17 16.93 58.87 24.25
CA ARG A 17 17.77 59.82 23.47
C ARG A 17 18.70 58.99 22.57
N TYR A 18 18.58 59.08 21.24
CA TYR A 18 19.27 60.00 20.32
C TYR A 18 20.78 59.75 20.20
N ASP A 19 21.21 59.17 19.07
CA ASP A 19 21.82 59.92 17.95
C ASP A 19 21.99 59.04 16.71
N GLY A 20 22.10 59.65 15.53
CA GLY A 20 22.25 58.93 14.26
C GLY A 20 23.12 59.71 13.26
N ALA A 21 23.88 58.97 12.44
CA ALA A 21 24.62 59.49 11.30
C ALA A 21 24.89 58.39 10.26
N GLY A 22 24.69 58.71 8.99
CA GLY A 22 25.43 58.20 7.83
C GLY A 22 25.89 59.41 7.00
N PRO A 23 26.29 59.29 5.72
CA PRO A 23 26.44 58.11 4.88
C PRO A 23 27.85 58.05 4.18
N ASP A 24 27.94 57.40 3.01
CA ASP A 24 29.02 57.47 1.99
C ASP A 24 30.39 56.80 2.36
N GLU A 25 31.28 56.35 1.45
CA GLU A 25 31.39 56.48 -0.01
C GLU A 25 32.26 55.32 -0.64
N TYR A 26 31.86 54.77 -1.80
CA TYR A 26 32.65 54.35 -2.99
C TYR A 26 34.00 53.55 -3.03
N LEU A 27 34.16 52.79 -4.15
CA LEU A 27 35.37 52.44 -4.96
C LEU A 27 36.18 51.11 -4.78
N SER A 28 36.13 50.31 -5.87
CA SER A 28 37.23 49.78 -6.72
C SER A 28 38.27 48.71 -6.31
N ASP A 29 38.18 47.59 -7.05
CA ASP A 29 39.18 47.01 -7.99
C ASP A 29 40.59 46.53 -7.59
N SER A 30 40.99 45.45 -8.30
CA SER A 30 42.36 44.92 -8.53
C SER A 30 43.07 44.22 -7.34
N GLY A 31 43.96 43.24 -7.53
CA GLY A 31 44.43 42.56 -8.75
C GLY A 31 45.68 41.69 -8.49
N SER A 32 46.22 41.04 -9.55
CA SER A 32 47.40 40.13 -9.62
C SER A 32 47.14 38.65 -9.22
N CYS A 33 47.35 37.63 -10.07
CA CYS A 33 48.48 37.21 -10.93
C CYS A 33 49.60 36.45 -10.18
N SER A 34 50.30 35.47 -10.76
CA SER A 34 50.19 34.81 -12.10
C SER A 34 49.91 33.29 -11.92
N ASP A 35 50.10 32.31 -12.82
CA ASP A 35 50.70 32.13 -14.16
C ASP A 35 50.14 30.79 -14.75
N ASN A 36 50.39 30.30 -15.99
CA ASN A 36 51.25 30.69 -17.11
C ASN A 36 50.62 30.26 -18.47
N LYS A 37 51.46 30.25 -19.52
CA LYS A 37 51.29 29.86 -20.94
C LYS A 37 51.09 28.35 -21.18
N SER A 38 50.70 27.86 -22.37
CA SER A 38 50.92 28.40 -23.73
C SER A 38 49.86 28.00 -24.77
N ASP A 39 49.48 28.97 -25.63
CA ASP A 39 49.57 28.99 -27.12
C ASP A 39 49.08 27.79 -27.95
N LEU A 40 48.56 27.89 -29.20
CA LEU A 40 48.05 28.92 -30.15
C LEU A 40 47.31 28.06 -31.23
N GLY A 41 46.33 28.49 -32.04
CA GLY A 41 45.83 29.80 -32.39
C GLY A 41 44.60 29.68 -33.32
N SER A 42 44.26 30.77 -34.01
CA SER A 42 43.14 30.94 -34.94
C SER A 42 43.44 30.38 -36.36
N ASP A 43 42.60 30.40 -37.42
CA ASP A 43 41.58 31.38 -37.87
C ASP A 43 40.68 30.84 -39.01
N ASN A 44 39.59 31.57 -39.30
CA ASN A 44 38.91 31.79 -40.60
C ASN A 44 38.21 30.66 -41.42
N TYR A 45 36.88 30.81 -41.49
CA TYR A 45 36.04 31.07 -42.68
C TYR A 45 36.22 30.33 -44.04
N ASN A 46 35.04 29.87 -44.50
CA ASN A 46 34.50 29.81 -45.88
C ASN A 46 34.71 28.59 -46.81
N ASP A 47 33.54 28.15 -47.28
CA ASP A 47 33.17 27.78 -48.65
C ASP A 47 33.23 26.34 -49.20
N TYR A 48 32.16 26.06 -49.93
CA TYR A 48 31.81 25.00 -50.87
C TYR A 48 31.46 23.56 -50.42
N GLU A 49 30.18 23.31 -50.68
CA GLU A 49 29.36 22.10 -50.74
C GLU A 49 29.83 21.03 -51.77
N SER A 50 29.32 19.79 -51.60
CA SER A 50 29.44 18.60 -52.46
C SER A 50 30.81 17.86 -52.42
N ASN A 51 30.91 16.57 -52.13
CA ASN A 51 30.07 15.45 -52.60
C ASN A 51 30.05 14.23 -51.65
N TYR A 52 29.16 13.28 -51.96
CA TYR A 52 29.13 11.93 -51.40
C TYR A 52 30.44 11.17 -51.62
N GLU A 53 30.92 10.45 -50.60
CA GLU A 53 31.10 9.00 -50.72
C GLU A 53 31.07 8.30 -49.35
N SER A 54 30.87 6.99 -49.38
CA SER A 54 30.63 6.14 -48.21
C SER A 54 31.89 5.82 -47.41
N ASP A 55 31.77 5.61 -46.10
CA ASP A 55 32.50 4.47 -45.53
C ASP A 55 31.90 3.82 -44.27
N ASN A 56 32.28 2.55 -44.06
CA ASN A 56 31.90 1.75 -42.91
C ASN A 56 32.92 1.89 -41.77
N SER A 57 32.46 2.00 -40.53
CA SER A 57 33.01 1.19 -39.42
C SER A 57 32.17 1.31 -38.15
N CYS A 58 31.46 0.24 -37.81
CA CYS A 58 30.76 0.13 -36.53
C CYS A 58 31.71 -0.42 -35.47
N ALA A 59 32.49 0.44 -34.82
CA ALA A 59 33.35 0.07 -33.70
C ALA A 59 32.54 -0.04 -32.39
N SER A 60 32.64 -1.19 -31.71
CA SER A 60 31.93 -1.48 -30.47
C SER A 60 32.50 -0.70 -29.29
N THR A 61 31.66 0.10 -28.62
CA THR A 61 31.96 0.70 -27.31
C THR A 61 31.12 0.07 -26.21
N ASN A 62 31.78 -0.56 -25.24
CA ASN A 62 31.14 -1.18 -24.09
C ASN A 62 30.47 -0.12 -23.21
N THR A 63 29.14 -0.15 -23.08
CA THR A 63 28.41 0.65 -22.09
C THR A 63 27.99 -0.24 -20.93
N THR A 64 28.45 0.08 -19.72
CA THR A 64 28.29 -0.75 -18.52
C THR A 64 26.83 -0.85 -18.07
N THR A 65 26.19 -1.99 -18.31
CA THR A 65 24.78 -2.22 -17.94
C THR A 65 24.60 -2.42 -16.44
N THR A 66 23.71 -1.64 -15.82
CA THR A 66 23.29 -1.80 -14.41
C THR A 66 22.52 -3.12 -14.21
N PRO A 67 22.77 -3.90 -13.14
CA PRO A 67 22.19 -5.24 -13.02
C PRO A 67 20.72 -5.23 -12.56
N SER A 68 19.82 -5.65 -13.44
CA SER A 68 18.42 -5.97 -13.11
C SER A 68 18.18 -7.49 -13.16
N PHE A 69 18.06 -8.14 -12.00
CA PHE A 69 17.68 -9.55 -11.92
C PHE A 69 16.17 -9.75 -12.16
N GLN A 70 15.78 -9.84 -13.44
CA GLN A 70 14.79 -10.82 -13.87
C GLN A 70 15.49 -12.18 -14.10
N TYR A 71 14.75 -13.22 -14.53
CA TYR A 71 15.40 -14.41 -15.10
C TYR A 71 16.41 -13.96 -16.16
N SER A 72 17.59 -14.58 -16.19
CA SER A 72 18.72 -14.10 -17.00
C SER A 72 18.39 -14.18 -18.49
N LEU A 73 17.88 -13.07 -19.05
CA LEU A 73 17.78 -12.87 -20.50
C LEU A 73 19.13 -13.23 -21.10
N ARG A 74 19.13 -14.19 -22.03
CA ARG A 74 20.35 -14.75 -22.58
C ARG A 74 21.21 -13.63 -23.16
N GLN A 75 22.43 -13.47 -22.64
CA GLN A 75 23.38 -12.52 -23.20
C GLN A 75 23.66 -12.91 -24.65
N GLU A 76 23.64 -11.93 -25.55
CA GLU A 76 23.92 -12.12 -26.97
C GLU A 76 25.35 -12.65 -27.14
N LYS A 77 25.48 -13.93 -27.52
CA LYS A 77 26.75 -14.57 -27.81
C LYS A 77 26.80 -14.90 -29.31
N PHE A 78 27.76 -14.30 -29.98
CA PHE A 78 28.22 -14.71 -31.30
C PHE A 78 29.39 -15.69 -31.10
N ASN A 79 29.63 -16.55 -32.09
CA ASN A 79 30.73 -17.53 -32.07
C ASN A 79 31.57 -17.37 -33.33
N ASP A 80 32.70 -18.08 -33.40
CA ASP A 80 33.65 -17.97 -34.53
C ASP A 80 33.09 -18.46 -35.88
N LYS A 81 31.84 -18.99 -35.90
CA LYS A 81 31.13 -19.46 -37.10
C LYS A 81 30.02 -18.52 -37.58
N PHE A 82 29.52 -17.64 -36.71
CA PHE A 82 28.39 -16.74 -37.03
C PHE A 82 28.55 -15.42 -36.27
N SER A 83 28.84 -14.35 -37.03
CA SER A 83 29.16 -13.01 -36.51
C SER A 83 27.98 -12.02 -36.64
N PRO A 84 28.06 -10.84 -35.99
CA PRO A 84 27.08 -9.77 -36.19
C PRO A 84 27.01 -9.26 -37.64
N LYS A 85 28.10 -9.43 -38.41
CA LYS A 85 28.16 -9.05 -39.84
C LYS A 85 27.36 -10.03 -40.69
N ASP A 86 27.42 -11.32 -40.36
CA ASP A 86 26.69 -12.38 -41.07
C ASP A 86 25.18 -12.22 -40.85
N LEU A 87 24.76 -11.96 -39.60
CA LEU A 87 23.37 -11.63 -39.30
C LEU A 87 22.85 -10.43 -40.13
N LEU A 88 23.65 -9.37 -40.26
CA LEU A 88 23.29 -8.20 -41.07
C LEU A 88 23.27 -8.50 -42.57
N ASN A 89 24.17 -9.35 -43.06
CA ASN A 89 24.19 -9.78 -44.46
C ASN A 89 22.96 -10.63 -44.79
N THR A 90 22.63 -11.63 -43.97
CA THR A 90 21.41 -12.43 -44.16
C THR A 90 20.16 -11.55 -44.13
N ILE A 91 20.04 -10.57 -43.23
CA ILE A 91 18.87 -9.67 -43.21
C ILE A 91 18.81 -8.76 -44.46
N ARG A 92 19.95 -8.42 -45.07
CA ARG A 92 20.00 -7.71 -46.36
C ARG A 92 19.59 -8.63 -47.53
N GLU A 93 19.94 -9.91 -47.49
CA GLU A 93 19.48 -10.92 -48.45
C GLU A 93 17.97 -11.17 -48.34
N ILE A 94 17.43 -11.26 -47.11
CA ILE A 94 15.98 -11.30 -46.84
C ILE A 94 15.30 -10.08 -47.49
N PHE A 95 15.79 -8.86 -47.22
CA PHE A 95 15.23 -7.64 -47.80
C PHE A 95 15.29 -7.59 -49.33
N SER A 96 16.35 -8.15 -49.92
CA SER A 96 16.58 -8.17 -51.37
C SER A 96 15.87 -9.33 -52.08
N SER A 97 15.25 -10.25 -51.34
CA SER A 97 14.54 -11.39 -51.89
C SER A 97 13.26 -10.94 -52.61
N PRO A 98 12.95 -11.49 -53.81
CA PRO A 98 11.75 -11.11 -54.53
C PRO A 98 10.48 -11.52 -53.75
N PRO A 99 9.43 -10.69 -53.73
CA PRO A 99 8.13 -11.07 -53.19
C PRO A 99 7.41 -12.01 -54.15
N ARG A 100 6.78 -13.06 -53.62
CA ARG A 100 6.04 -14.10 -54.36
C ARG A 100 4.66 -14.34 -53.75
N ASP A 101 3.73 -14.78 -54.58
CA ASP A 101 2.39 -15.27 -54.19
C ASP A 101 2.44 -16.81 -54.01
N MET A 102 1.74 -17.36 -53.02
CA MET A 102 1.91 -18.77 -52.60
C MET A 102 0.92 -19.76 -53.24
N SER A 103 -0.22 -19.29 -53.76
CA SER A 103 -1.22 -20.12 -54.43
C SER A 103 -1.64 -19.49 -55.76
N ASP A 104 -1.78 -20.34 -56.78
CA ASP A 104 -2.30 -19.97 -58.10
C ASP A 104 -3.85 -19.99 -58.11
N GLU A 105 -4.48 -20.73 -57.20
CA GLU A 105 -5.93 -20.74 -56.99
C GLU A 105 -6.36 -19.61 -56.06
N LYS A 106 -7.49 -18.97 -56.40
CA LYS A 106 -8.13 -17.91 -55.61
C LYS A 106 -9.41 -18.46 -54.99
N GLY A 107 -9.57 -18.21 -53.70
CA GLY A 107 -10.78 -18.55 -52.94
C GLY A 107 -12.02 -17.78 -53.39
N SER A 108 -13.20 -18.28 -53.02
CA SER A 108 -14.51 -17.69 -53.31
C SER A 108 -15.21 -17.21 -52.05
N LEU A 109 -15.98 -16.12 -52.15
CA LEU A 109 -16.87 -15.68 -51.07
C LEU A 109 -18.26 -16.34 -51.12
N GLU A 110 -18.60 -17.05 -52.20
CA GLU A 110 -19.94 -17.60 -52.41
C GLU A 110 -20.26 -18.76 -51.46
N ASP A 111 -19.24 -19.53 -51.07
CA ASP A 111 -19.36 -20.69 -50.17
C ASP A 111 -19.31 -20.31 -48.67
N LEU A 112 -19.00 -19.06 -48.35
CA LEU A 112 -18.82 -18.58 -46.97
C LEU A 112 -20.07 -17.84 -46.46
N PRO A 113 -20.70 -18.27 -45.35
CA PRO A 113 -21.83 -17.55 -44.76
C PRO A 113 -21.36 -16.28 -44.03
N ILE A 114 -21.64 -15.11 -44.62
CA ILE A 114 -21.15 -13.81 -44.14
C ILE A 114 -22.11 -13.16 -43.12
N TYR A 115 -21.61 -12.81 -41.93
CA TYR A 115 -22.38 -12.18 -40.85
C TYR A 115 -21.94 -10.72 -40.59
N SER A 116 -22.87 -9.84 -40.25
CA SER A 116 -22.64 -8.37 -40.20
C SER A 116 -22.39 -7.75 -38.81
N PHE A 117 -22.34 -8.56 -37.73
CA PHE A 117 -22.18 -8.06 -36.35
C PHE A 117 -21.35 -9.03 -35.51
N LEU A 118 -20.18 -8.61 -34.99
CA LEU A 118 -19.26 -9.58 -34.36
C LEU A 118 -18.33 -9.10 -33.24
N PHE A 119 -18.29 -7.81 -32.89
CA PHE A 119 -17.67 -7.36 -31.64
C PHE A 119 -18.68 -6.60 -30.76
N PRO A 120 -18.65 -6.79 -29.43
CA PRO A 120 -19.77 -6.43 -28.57
C PRO A 120 -19.88 -4.93 -28.31
N ASN A 121 -20.93 -4.31 -28.86
CA ASN A 121 -21.55 -3.11 -28.31
C ASN A 121 -22.98 -3.44 -27.87
N GLU A 122 -23.16 -3.69 -26.57
CA GLU A 122 -24.41 -3.71 -25.76
C GLU A 122 -25.69 -4.44 -26.26
N LYS A 123 -25.74 -4.98 -27.49
CA LYS A 123 -26.96 -5.52 -28.12
C LYS A 123 -26.84 -6.92 -28.74
N GLY A 124 -25.90 -7.74 -28.26
CA GLY A 124 -26.09 -9.20 -28.19
C GLY A 124 -26.39 -9.96 -29.48
N SER A 125 -25.62 -9.74 -30.54
CA SER A 125 -25.52 -10.68 -31.67
C SER A 125 -24.04 -10.93 -31.99
N SER A 126 -23.60 -12.19 -31.89
CA SER A 126 -22.21 -12.61 -32.12
C SER A 126 -22.17 -13.98 -32.78
N LEU A 127 -21.04 -14.29 -33.43
CA LEU A 127 -20.74 -15.55 -34.13
C LEU A 127 -21.21 -16.83 -33.41
N TYR A 128 -21.09 -16.87 -32.08
CA TYR A 128 -21.54 -17.97 -31.21
C TYR A 128 -23.06 -18.22 -31.15
N ASN A 129 -23.87 -17.46 -31.89
CA ASN A 129 -25.29 -17.73 -32.10
C ASN A 129 -25.56 -18.54 -33.39
N ALA A 130 -24.56 -18.66 -34.27
CA ALA A 130 -24.64 -19.38 -35.54
C ALA A 130 -23.72 -20.61 -35.62
N TYR A 131 -22.71 -20.66 -34.74
CA TYR A 131 -21.79 -21.79 -34.57
C TYR A 131 -21.60 -22.09 -33.08
N ASP A 132 -21.46 -23.36 -32.75
CA ASP A 132 -21.08 -23.76 -31.40
C ASP A 132 -19.64 -23.34 -31.09
N ARG A 133 -19.34 -23.14 -29.80
CA ARG A 133 -17.99 -22.75 -29.35
C ARG A 133 -16.91 -23.71 -29.84
N ASP A 134 -17.24 -25.00 -29.84
CA ASP A 134 -16.34 -26.09 -30.18
C ASP A 134 -16.15 -26.20 -31.71
N GLU A 135 -17.14 -25.76 -32.51
CA GLU A 135 -17.03 -25.67 -33.97
C GLU A 135 -16.09 -24.56 -34.43
N VAL A 136 -16.07 -23.42 -33.72
CA VAL A 136 -15.18 -22.28 -34.05
C VAL A 136 -13.79 -22.43 -33.41
N GLU A 137 -13.60 -23.33 -32.44
CA GLU A 137 -12.37 -23.48 -31.66
C GLU A 137 -11.11 -23.65 -32.53
N ASN A 138 -11.22 -24.42 -33.62
CA ASN A 138 -10.11 -24.79 -34.52
C ASN A 138 -10.18 -24.15 -35.92
N LYS A 139 -11.22 -23.38 -36.24
CA LYS A 139 -11.44 -22.80 -37.58
C LYS A 139 -10.85 -21.38 -37.72
N LEU A 140 -10.67 -20.91 -38.95
CA LEU A 140 -10.14 -19.58 -39.24
C LEU A 140 -11.25 -18.52 -39.16
N VAL A 141 -11.23 -17.68 -38.12
CA VAL A 141 -12.16 -16.54 -38.01
C VAL A 141 -11.61 -15.35 -38.81
N ILE A 142 -12.39 -14.87 -39.77
CA ILE A 142 -12.00 -13.78 -40.68
C ILE A 142 -12.89 -12.55 -40.54
N LYS A 143 -12.30 -11.37 -40.78
CA LYS A 143 -12.99 -10.09 -41.00
C LYS A 143 -12.87 -9.70 -42.47
N ILE A 144 -13.98 -9.31 -43.07
CA ILE A 144 -14.12 -8.91 -44.47
C ILE A 144 -14.40 -7.40 -44.51
N ASP A 145 -13.40 -6.62 -44.89
CA ASP A 145 -13.53 -5.18 -45.12
C ASP A 145 -13.90 -4.89 -46.59
N GLN A 146 -15.21 -4.79 -46.83
CA GLN A 146 -15.80 -4.23 -48.06
C GLN A 146 -16.21 -2.76 -47.82
N ASP A 147 -16.17 -1.92 -48.85
CA ASP A 147 -16.19 -0.45 -48.76
C ASP A 147 -17.26 0.13 -47.81
N ASP A 148 -16.80 0.95 -46.85
CA ASP A 148 -17.51 1.84 -45.91
C ASP A 148 -18.77 1.32 -45.18
N GLN A 149 -19.08 0.02 -45.24
CA GLN A 149 -20.15 -0.61 -44.47
C GLN A 149 -19.66 -1.21 -43.14
N ALA A 150 -20.62 -1.64 -42.30
CA ALA A 150 -20.33 -2.30 -41.02
C ALA A 150 -19.45 -3.55 -41.23
N PRO A 151 -18.48 -3.81 -40.32
CA PRO A 151 -17.50 -4.88 -40.52
C PRO A 151 -18.19 -6.25 -40.54
N LYS A 152 -18.01 -6.96 -41.65
CA LYS A 152 -18.52 -8.31 -41.86
C LYS A 152 -17.47 -9.35 -41.43
N PHE A 153 -17.92 -10.53 -41.01
CA PHE A 153 -17.04 -11.61 -40.58
C PHE A 153 -17.61 -12.97 -41.02
N SER A 154 -16.73 -13.96 -41.12
CA SER A 154 -17.08 -15.34 -41.42
C SER A 154 -16.12 -16.29 -40.69
N VAL A 155 -16.34 -17.59 -40.86
CA VAL A 155 -15.46 -18.67 -40.45
C VAL A 155 -15.17 -19.52 -41.69
N ALA A 156 -13.89 -19.71 -41.99
CA ALA A 156 -13.39 -20.61 -43.03
C ALA A 156 -12.73 -21.83 -42.37
N ASP A 157 -12.73 -22.99 -43.03
CA ASP A 157 -12.03 -24.17 -42.52
C ASP A 157 -10.52 -24.08 -42.80
N ASP A 158 -10.14 -23.58 -43.98
CA ASP A 158 -8.76 -23.28 -44.40
C ASP A 158 -8.61 -21.83 -44.90
N ILE A 159 -7.39 -21.29 -44.79
CA ILE A 159 -6.96 -20.03 -45.41
C ILE A 159 -6.96 -20.09 -46.95
N SER A 160 -6.88 -21.29 -47.55
CA SER A 160 -7.01 -21.47 -49.00
C SER A 160 -8.35 -20.98 -49.56
N GLU A 161 -9.46 -21.23 -48.86
CA GLU A 161 -10.83 -20.77 -49.20
C GLU A 161 -10.94 -19.24 -49.35
N VAL A 162 -10.03 -18.49 -48.73
CA VAL A 162 -10.04 -17.02 -48.71
C VAL A 162 -8.80 -16.38 -49.31
N TYR A 163 -7.91 -17.18 -49.88
CA TYR A 163 -6.68 -16.70 -50.48
C TYR A 163 -6.98 -15.86 -51.74
N GLY A 164 -6.26 -14.74 -51.90
CA GLY A 164 -6.45 -13.83 -53.04
C GLY A 164 -7.66 -12.88 -52.93
N LEU A 165 -8.55 -13.06 -51.95
CA LEU A 165 -9.73 -12.21 -51.77
C LEU A 165 -9.38 -10.81 -51.22
N PRO A 166 -10.07 -9.74 -51.65
CA PRO A 166 -9.82 -8.40 -51.13
C PRO A 166 -10.36 -8.20 -49.70
N GLY A 167 -9.64 -7.41 -48.90
CA GLY A 167 -10.13 -6.91 -47.60
C GLY A 167 -10.14 -7.93 -46.44
N ILE A 168 -9.53 -9.10 -46.59
CA ILE A 168 -9.58 -10.17 -45.58
C ILE A 168 -8.50 -10.01 -44.50
N HIS A 169 -8.93 -10.12 -43.24
CA HIS A 169 -8.07 -10.07 -42.06
C HIS A 169 -8.35 -11.25 -41.12
N GLU A 170 -7.30 -11.88 -40.59
CA GLU A 170 -7.34 -12.82 -39.48
C GLU A 170 -7.84 -12.11 -38.21
N CYS A 171 -8.82 -12.69 -37.52
CA CYS A 171 -9.33 -12.17 -36.25
C CYS A 171 -8.67 -12.91 -35.07
N ILE A 172 -7.77 -12.23 -34.38
CA ILE A 172 -6.89 -12.85 -33.38
C ILE A 172 -7.49 -12.66 -31.99
N ASN A 173 -7.82 -13.77 -31.34
CA ASN A 173 -8.20 -13.82 -29.93
C ASN A 173 -6.95 -13.85 -29.06
N GLY A 174 -6.58 -12.70 -28.50
CA GLY A 174 -5.40 -12.55 -27.67
C GLY A 174 -5.46 -13.24 -26.30
N GLN A 175 -6.53 -13.99 -25.98
CA GLN A 175 -6.56 -14.90 -24.83
C GLN A 175 -6.08 -16.32 -25.17
N LYS A 176 -6.02 -16.69 -26.45
CA LYS A 176 -5.46 -17.96 -26.93
C LYS A 176 -3.96 -17.81 -27.23
N PRO A 177 -3.20 -18.91 -27.25
CA PRO A 177 -1.81 -18.90 -27.74
C PRO A 177 -1.71 -18.33 -29.16
N LEU A 178 -0.60 -17.67 -29.45
CA LEU A 178 -0.39 -16.95 -30.70
C LEU A 178 1.11 -16.74 -30.99
N ARG A 179 1.48 -16.61 -32.26
CA ARG A 179 2.88 -16.45 -32.67
C ARG A 179 3.44 -15.07 -32.32
N ALA A 180 4.75 -14.99 -32.11
CA ALA A 180 5.44 -13.72 -31.99
C ALA A 180 5.37 -12.99 -33.34
N VAL A 181 4.74 -11.81 -33.35
CA VAL A 181 4.46 -11.03 -34.57
C VAL A 181 4.65 -9.53 -34.32
N ILE A 182 5.18 -8.83 -35.32
CA ILE A 182 5.24 -7.37 -35.39
C ILE A 182 4.77 -6.92 -36.77
N ASP A 183 4.03 -5.81 -36.79
CA ASP A 183 3.66 -5.08 -38.00
C ASP A 183 4.46 -3.77 -38.08
N ILE A 184 4.98 -3.48 -39.27
CA ILE A 184 5.64 -2.24 -39.66
C ILE A 184 4.76 -1.62 -40.74
N ASP A 185 4.19 -0.42 -40.50
CA ASP A 185 3.53 0.40 -41.52
C ASP A 185 4.03 1.84 -41.41
N ALA A 186 4.98 2.19 -42.27
CA ALA A 186 5.50 3.55 -42.38
C ALA A 186 5.26 4.08 -43.80
N SER A 187 4.61 5.24 -43.93
CA SER A 187 4.48 5.89 -45.23
C SER A 187 5.80 6.55 -45.64
N GLN A 188 5.98 6.76 -46.94
CA GLN A 188 7.12 7.53 -47.45
C GLN A 188 7.28 8.88 -46.73
N LYS A 189 6.16 9.59 -46.48
CA LYS A 189 6.14 10.85 -45.74
C LYS A 189 6.65 10.73 -44.30
N ASP A 190 6.33 9.63 -43.60
CA ASP A 190 6.79 9.41 -42.22
C ASP A 190 8.30 9.11 -42.16
N MET A 191 8.84 8.52 -43.23
CA MET A 191 10.27 8.24 -43.39
C MET A 191 11.05 9.50 -43.78
N GLU A 192 10.50 10.34 -44.65
CA GLU A 192 11.04 11.67 -45.01
C GLU A 192 11.10 12.60 -43.80
N ILE A 193 10.02 12.71 -43.00
CA ILE A 193 9.99 13.48 -41.74
C ILE A 193 11.02 12.98 -40.71
N ALA A 194 11.43 11.72 -40.81
CA ALA A 194 12.31 11.06 -39.86
C ALA A 194 13.78 10.99 -40.29
N ASP A 195 14.11 11.44 -41.50
CA ASP A 195 15.41 11.26 -42.16
C ASP A 195 15.94 9.82 -42.02
N VAL A 196 15.17 8.87 -42.60
CA VAL A 196 15.51 7.44 -42.68
C VAL A 196 15.08 6.84 -44.01
N LYS A 197 15.83 5.85 -44.50
CA LYS A 197 15.46 5.04 -45.66
C LYS A 197 14.65 3.83 -45.22
N GLY A 198 13.63 3.43 -45.99
CA GLY A 198 12.77 2.28 -45.66
C GLY A 198 13.54 0.95 -45.48
N GLN A 199 14.61 0.76 -46.25
CA GLN A 199 15.56 -0.35 -46.07
C GLN A 199 16.20 -0.35 -44.68
N GLU A 200 16.60 0.81 -44.15
CA GLU A 200 17.18 0.88 -42.80
C GLU A 200 16.11 0.60 -41.73
N VAL A 201 14.89 1.12 -41.91
CA VAL A 201 13.76 0.84 -41.02
C VAL A 201 13.51 -0.68 -40.90
N PHE A 202 13.44 -1.39 -42.04
CA PHE A 202 13.28 -2.85 -42.05
C PHE A 202 14.45 -3.56 -41.37
N ILE A 203 15.70 -3.28 -41.76
CA ILE A 203 16.89 -3.95 -41.23
C ILE A 203 16.98 -3.77 -39.70
N ARG A 204 16.79 -2.54 -39.19
CA ARG A 204 16.89 -2.24 -37.74
C ARG A 204 15.81 -2.94 -36.92
N ILE A 205 14.56 -2.95 -37.39
CA ILE A 205 13.45 -3.61 -36.68
C ILE A 205 13.61 -5.13 -36.77
N CYS A 206 13.95 -5.69 -37.94
CA CYS A 206 14.18 -7.13 -38.12
C CYS A 206 15.33 -7.65 -37.23
N CYS A 207 16.48 -6.96 -37.20
CA CYS A 207 17.57 -7.26 -36.26
C CYS A 207 17.08 -7.28 -34.79
N SER A 208 16.23 -6.32 -34.41
CA SER A 208 15.73 -6.19 -33.04
C SER A 208 14.73 -7.29 -32.67
N PHE A 209 13.90 -7.71 -33.62
CA PHE A 209 12.97 -8.85 -33.49
C PHE A 209 13.74 -10.15 -33.26
N ILE A 210 14.76 -10.43 -34.07
CA ILE A 210 15.62 -11.60 -33.94
C ILE A 210 16.39 -11.59 -32.60
N ARG A 211 16.93 -10.43 -32.19
CA ARG A 211 17.58 -10.28 -30.87
C ARG A 211 16.62 -10.50 -29.70
N ALA A 212 15.37 -10.04 -29.81
CA ALA A 212 14.35 -10.31 -28.80
C ALA A 212 14.03 -11.81 -28.72
N LEU A 213 13.89 -12.49 -29.86
CA LEU A 213 13.71 -13.95 -29.92
C LEU A 213 14.90 -14.69 -29.29
N TYR A 214 16.13 -14.35 -29.63
CA TYR A 214 17.33 -14.97 -29.06
C TYR A 214 17.44 -14.83 -27.53
N ARG A 215 16.92 -13.72 -26.98
CA ARG A 215 16.89 -13.48 -25.53
C ARG A 215 15.83 -14.31 -24.79
N ILE A 216 14.84 -14.88 -25.48
CA ILE A 216 13.74 -15.66 -24.89
C ILE A 216 13.69 -17.13 -25.36
N LEU A 217 14.33 -17.49 -26.48
CA LEU A 217 14.36 -18.84 -27.04
C LEU A 217 15.72 -19.50 -26.81
N ASP A 218 15.69 -20.80 -26.51
CA ASP A 218 16.88 -21.63 -26.34
C ASP A 218 17.30 -22.31 -27.66
N CYS A 219 17.58 -21.50 -28.69
CA CYS A 219 18.02 -21.97 -30.01
C CYS A 219 19.12 -21.08 -30.61
N GLY A 220 19.72 -21.49 -31.74
CA GLY A 220 20.76 -20.73 -32.43
C GLY A 220 20.23 -19.54 -33.22
N TRP A 221 21.11 -18.59 -33.57
CA TRP A 221 20.75 -17.47 -34.48
C TRP A 221 20.25 -17.99 -35.83
N GLU A 222 20.88 -19.05 -36.34
CA GLU A 222 20.50 -19.74 -37.58
C GLU A 222 19.11 -20.38 -37.50
N ASP A 223 18.75 -20.98 -36.36
CA ASP A 223 17.43 -21.60 -36.15
C ASP A 223 16.33 -20.53 -36.03
N ILE A 224 16.66 -19.37 -35.45
CA ILE A 224 15.76 -18.22 -35.42
C ILE A 224 15.52 -17.72 -36.85
N LEU A 225 16.58 -17.54 -37.65
CA LEU A 225 16.49 -17.09 -39.04
C LEU A 225 15.66 -18.04 -39.92
N LYS A 226 15.86 -19.36 -39.82
CA LYS A 226 15.04 -20.39 -40.49
C LYS A 226 13.57 -20.36 -40.07
N GLY A 227 13.26 -19.86 -38.87
CA GLY A 227 11.88 -19.73 -38.38
C GLY A 227 11.17 -18.42 -38.77
N LEU A 228 11.82 -17.52 -39.54
CA LEU A 228 11.24 -16.23 -39.90
C LEU A 228 10.36 -16.29 -41.15
N ILE A 229 9.14 -15.78 -41.00
CA ILE A 229 8.22 -15.48 -42.09
C ILE A 229 8.11 -13.96 -42.20
N VAL A 230 8.48 -13.44 -43.37
CA VAL A 230 8.36 -12.00 -43.70
C VAL A 230 7.40 -11.84 -44.87
N THR A 231 6.37 -11.03 -44.65
CA THR A 231 5.41 -10.64 -45.70
C THR A 231 5.44 -9.14 -45.91
N THR A 232 5.24 -8.70 -47.15
CA THR A 232 5.29 -7.29 -47.55
C THR A 232 4.12 -6.90 -48.45
N SER A 233 3.84 -5.61 -48.57
CA SER A 233 2.80 -5.08 -49.45
C SER A 233 3.35 -4.85 -50.86
N SER A 234 2.54 -5.03 -51.91
CA SER A 234 2.90 -4.69 -53.30
C SER A 234 2.94 -3.18 -53.59
N ASP A 235 3.17 -2.36 -52.56
CA ASP A 235 3.01 -0.90 -52.59
C ASP A 235 4.37 -0.22 -52.36
N PRO A 236 5.00 0.34 -53.42
CA PRO A 236 6.32 0.97 -53.29
C PRO A 236 6.30 2.29 -52.49
N SER A 237 5.12 2.86 -52.21
CA SER A 237 4.98 4.14 -51.47
C SER A 237 5.02 3.99 -49.95
N LYS A 238 5.18 2.76 -49.43
CA LYS A 238 5.19 2.45 -48.00
C LYS A 238 6.21 1.38 -47.64
N CYS A 239 6.89 1.54 -46.52
CA CYS A 239 7.61 0.47 -45.86
C CYS A 239 6.59 -0.33 -45.03
N SER A 240 6.02 -1.37 -45.63
CA SER A 240 5.00 -2.23 -44.99
C SER A 240 5.46 -3.68 -44.93
N TYR A 241 5.69 -4.18 -43.71
CA TYR A 241 6.20 -5.53 -43.45
C TYR A 241 5.57 -6.13 -42.19
N HIS A 242 5.07 -7.36 -42.29
CA HIS A 242 4.75 -8.16 -41.11
C HIS A 242 5.85 -9.21 -40.92
N ILE A 243 6.46 -9.23 -39.74
CA ILE A 243 7.51 -10.16 -39.35
C ILE A 243 6.95 -11.10 -38.29
N LEU A 244 7.02 -12.40 -38.54
CA LEU A 244 6.44 -13.46 -37.72
C LEU A 244 7.44 -14.59 -37.49
N TYR A 245 7.45 -15.15 -36.28
CA TYR A 245 8.21 -16.37 -35.96
C TYR A 245 7.30 -17.59 -35.95
N ALA A 246 7.54 -18.54 -36.86
CA ALA A 246 6.67 -19.69 -37.08
C ALA A 246 6.80 -20.85 -36.06
N PRO A 247 8.00 -21.26 -35.59
CA PRO A 247 8.18 -22.50 -34.82
C PRO A 247 7.55 -22.56 -33.42
N THR A 248 7.00 -21.46 -32.87
CA THR A 248 6.69 -21.40 -31.43
C THR A 248 5.57 -20.39 -31.11
N LEU A 249 4.72 -20.73 -30.13
CA LEU A 249 3.61 -19.91 -29.67
C LEU A 249 3.92 -19.23 -28.32
N LEU A 250 3.54 -17.96 -28.20
CA LEU A 250 3.43 -17.22 -26.94
C LEU A 250 2.08 -17.52 -26.28
N ILE A 251 2.04 -17.46 -24.94
CA ILE A 251 0.88 -17.89 -24.15
C ILE A 251 -0.38 -17.01 -24.32
N ASP A 252 -0.23 -15.69 -24.49
CA ASP A 252 -1.34 -14.73 -24.67
C ASP A 252 -0.83 -13.36 -25.18
N HIS A 253 -1.76 -12.42 -25.41
CA HIS A 253 -1.45 -11.04 -25.83
C HIS A 253 -0.62 -10.22 -24.83
N ARG A 254 -0.58 -10.58 -23.55
CA ARG A 254 0.20 -9.85 -22.53
C ARG A 254 1.68 -10.20 -22.65
N GLU A 255 1.93 -11.45 -23.01
CA GLU A 255 3.25 -11.93 -23.37
C GLU A 255 3.71 -11.31 -24.69
N LEU A 256 2.85 -11.31 -25.74
CA LEU A 256 3.13 -10.59 -26.98
C LEU A 256 3.40 -9.10 -26.73
N LYS A 257 2.59 -8.43 -25.90
CA LYS A 257 2.79 -7.02 -25.53
C LYS A 257 4.16 -6.75 -24.90
N SER A 258 4.62 -7.68 -24.07
CA SER A 258 5.91 -7.59 -23.40
C SER A 258 7.05 -7.88 -24.36
N PHE A 259 6.85 -8.80 -25.31
CA PHE A 259 7.76 -9.06 -26.43
C PHE A 259 7.88 -7.86 -27.39
N THR A 260 6.78 -7.28 -27.89
CA THR A 260 6.79 -6.07 -28.73
C THR A 260 7.50 -4.91 -28.04
N LYS A 261 7.30 -4.75 -26.72
CA LYS A 261 8.01 -3.75 -25.91
C LYS A 261 9.53 -4.03 -25.80
N LEU A 262 9.93 -5.30 -25.69
CA LEU A 262 11.34 -5.68 -25.74
C LEU A 262 11.95 -5.33 -27.10
N VAL A 263 11.28 -5.65 -28.21
CA VAL A 263 11.74 -5.28 -29.56
C VAL A 263 11.89 -3.77 -29.70
N TYR A 264 10.87 -2.99 -29.33
CA TYR A 264 10.92 -1.52 -29.32
C TYR A 264 12.14 -0.97 -28.54
N THR A 265 12.43 -1.57 -27.39
CA THR A 265 13.58 -1.19 -26.55
C THR A 265 14.92 -1.50 -27.22
N LEU A 266 15.02 -2.61 -27.97
CA LEU A 266 16.22 -2.99 -28.72
C LEU A 266 16.39 -2.19 -30.03
N THR A 267 15.28 -1.75 -30.63
CA THR A 267 15.26 -0.91 -31.84
C THR A 267 15.65 0.54 -31.55
N GLY A 268 15.31 1.05 -30.35
CA GLY A 268 15.50 2.46 -29.98
C GLY A 268 14.48 3.40 -30.63
N GLU A 269 14.33 4.59 -30.07
CA GLU A 269 13.23 5.51 -30.39
C GLU A 269 13.19 5.96 -31.87
N LYS A 270 14.36 6.18 -32.52
CA LYS A 270 14.44 6.64 -33.93
C LYS A 270 13.68 5.71 -34.90
N PHE A 271 13.82 4.40 -34.73
CA PHE A 271 13.20 3.40 -35.62
C PHE A 271 11.99 2.69 -34.97
N GLY A 272 11.93 2.62 -33.63
CA GLY A 272 10.86 1.92 -32.91
C GLY A 272 9.49 2.58 -33.06
N LYS A 273 9.44 3.85 -33.44
CA LYS A 273 8.18 4.57 -33.76
C LYS A 273 7.42 4.01 -34.96
N PHE A 274 8.06 3.21 -35.82
CA PHE A 274 7.45 2.57 -36.99
C PHE A 274 6.87 1.16 -36.70
N ILE A 275 6.99 0.68 -35.46
CA ILE A 275 6.37 -0.57 -34.99
C ILE A 275 4.95 -0.26 -34.51
N ASP A 276 3.93 -0.96 -35.00
CA ASP A 276 2.57 -0.79 -34.44
C ASP A 276 2.49 -1.38 -33.02
N GLN A 277 2.39 -0.49 -32.03
CA GLN A 277 2.25 -0.86 -30.63
C GLN A 277 0.82 -1.27 -30.25
N ASN A 278 -0.18 -0.93 -31.07
CA ASN A 278 -1.59 -1.24 -30.83
C ASN A 278 -1.94 -2.69 -31.17
N LEU A 279 -1.12 -3.35 -32.00
CA LEU A 279 -1.18 -4.78 -32.31
C LEU A 279 -1.25 -5.69 -31.07
N SER A 280 -0.77 -5.21 -29.91
CA SER A 280 -0.79 -5.91 -28.63
C SER A 280 -2.10 -5.76 -27.82
N GLY A 281 -3.23 -5.63 -28.53
CA GLY A 281 -4.58 -5.53 -27.97
C GLY A 281 -5.09 -6.85 -27.39
N HIS A 282 -6.22 -6.79 -26.66
CA HIS A 282 -6.86 -8.01 -26.13
C HIS A 282 -7.40 -8.91 -27.24
N ASN A 283 -7.99 -8.30 -28.27
CA ASN A 283 -8.28 -8.90 -29.57
C ASN A 283 -7.78 -7.91 -30.63
N PHE A 284 -7.27 -8.37 -31.76
CA PHE A 284 -6.78 -7.53 -32.86
C PHE A 284 -6.91 -8.27 -34.20
N ASN A 285 -6.76 -7.55 -35.32
CA ASN A 285 -6.91 -8.14 -36.65
C ASN A 285 -5.67 -7.87 -37.50
N LEU A 286 -5.29 -8.83 -38.34
CA LEU A 286 -4.12 -8.73 -39.23
C LEU A 286 -4.47 -9.17 -40.66
N ARG A 287 -4.06 -8.41 -41.67
CA ARG A 287 -4.35 -8.73 -43.08
C ARG A 287 -3.71 -10.07 -43.48
N LEU A 288 -4.50 -10.97 -44.07
CA LEU A 288 -4.00 -12.26 -44.57
C LEU A 288 -3.09 -12.11 -45.80
N ILE A 289 -2.24 -13.11 -46.03
CA ILE A 289 -1.46 -13.24 -47.27
C ILE A 289 -2.39 -13.44 -48.47
N GLY A 290 -1.98 -12.96 -49.65
CA GLY A 290 -2.80 -12.92 -50.85
C GLY A 290 -3.89 -11.83 -50.83
N SER A 291 -4.25 -11.28 -49.67
CA SER A 291 -5.37 -10.34 -49.60
C SER A 291 -5.06 -8.95 -50.16
N ALA A 292 -5.90 -8.52 -51.10
CA ALA A 292 -5.80 -7.24 -51.79
C ALA A 292 -6.49 -6.09 -51.02
N LYS A 293 -5.87 -4.91 -50.95
CA LYS A 293 -6.49 -3.68 -50.42
C LYS A 293 -6.23 -2.53 -51.39
N LYS A 294 -7.29 -2.02 -52.04
CA LYS A 294 -7.20 -0.96 -53.07
C LYS A 294 -6.14 -1.28 -54.15
N GLY A 295 -6.19 -2.50 -54.69
CA GLY A 295 -5.24 -3.00 -55.69
C GLY A 295 -3.86 -3.45 -55.17
N ARG A 296 -3.59 -3.36 -53.85
CA ARG A 296 -2.29 -3.72 -53.24
C ARG A 296 -2.37 -5.08 -52.56
N VAL A 297 -1.64 -6.07 -53.06
CA VAL A 297 -1.62 -7.47 -52.57
C VAL A 297 -0.55 -7.64 -51.48
N LYS A 298 -0.84 -8.46 -50.45
CA LYS A 298 0.14 -8.87 -49.44
C LYS A 298 0.84 -10.16 -49.88
N ARG A 299 2.17 -10.12 -50.02
CA ARG A 299 3.01 -11.19 -50.58
C ARG A 299 4.05 -11.68 -49.58
N ILE A 300 4.56 -12.90 -49.72
CA ILE A 300 5.68 -13.42 -48.90
C ILE A 300 7.02 -13.12 -49.60
N LEU A 301 8.10 -12.94 -48.86
CA LEU A 301 9.45 -12.87 -49.46
C LEU A 301 9.96 -14.29 -49.76
N GLN A 302 10.59 -14.50 -50.92
CA GLN A 302 11.05 -15.82 -51.38
C GLN A 302 11.92 -16.55 -50.33
N PHE A 303 12.78 -15.84 -49.60
CA PHE A 303 13.54 -16.39 -48.46
C PHE A 303 12.72 -17.23 -47.48
N SER A 304 11.49 -16.79 -47.15
CA SER A 304 10.64 -17.52 -46.20
C SER A 304 10.02 -18.79 -46.79
N LEU A 305 9.93 -18.91 -48.12
CA LEU A 305 9.51 -20.14 -48.80
C LEU A 305 10.61 -21.21 -48.77
N ASP A 306 11.86 -20.79 -48.96
CA ASP A 306 13.03 -21.68 -49.02
C ASP A 306 13.39 -22.27 -47.64
N ASN A 307 12.86 -21.67 -46.56
CA ASN A 307 13.04 -22.11 -45.17
C ASN A 307 12.10 -23.25 -44.74
N GLY A 308 11.25 -23.78 -45.63
CA GLY A 308 10.31 -24.87 -45.33
C GLY A 308 9.00 -24.46 -44.67
N TRP A 309 8.76 -23.16 -44.49
CA TRP A 309 7.49 -22.61 -43.97
C TRP A 309 6.62 -22.05 -45.12
N ASN A 310 6.35 -22.90 -46.12
CA ASN A 310 5.75 -22.52 -47.41
C ASN A 310 4.23 -22.68 -47.51
N GLU A 311 3.58 -23.42 -46.60
CA GLU A 311 2.12 -23.56 -46.56
C GLU A 311 1.41 -22.28 -46.05
N LEU A 312 0.17 -22.03 -46.52
CA LEU A 312 -0.60 -20.84 -46.17
C LEU A 312 -0.87 -20.73 -44.65
N ASP A 313 -1.16 -21.84 -43.98
CA ASP A 313 -1.39 -21.88 -42.53
C ASP A 313 -0.15 -21.48 -41.72
N HIS A 314 1.05 -21.64 -42.29
CA HIS A 314 2.27 -21.15 -41.67
C HIS A 314 2.35 -19.63 -41.62
N VAL A 315 1.51 -18.87 -42.31
CA VAL A 315 1.54 -17.39 -42.27
C VAL A 315 0.57 -16.82 -41.21
N ARG A 316 -0.28 -17.66 -40.59
CA ARG A 316 -1.24 -17.27 -39.54
C ARG A 316 -0.57 -16.92 -38.22
N VAL A 317 -1.17 -15.99 -37.47
CA VAL A 317 -0.77 -15.66 -36.10
C VAL A 317 -1.37 -16.66 -35.10
N GLN A 318 -2.56 -17.19 -35.38
CA GLN A 318 -3.18 -18.32 -34.67
C GLN A 318 -3.30 -19.52 -35.64
N PRO A 319 -2.20 -20.29 -35.78
CA PRO A 319 -2.22 -21.52 -36.58
C PRO A 319 -3.18 -22.57 -35.98
N PRO A 320 -3.69 -23.51 -36.80
CA PRO A 320 -4.54 -24.58 -36.30
C PRO A 320 -3.79 -25.52 -35.35
N SER A 321 -4.54 -26.12 -34.42
CA SER A 321 -4.03 -27.04 -33.40
C SER A 321 -3.34 -28.29 -33.98
N SER A 322 -3.65 -28.65 -35.22
CA SER A 322 -3.06 -29.78 -35.97
C SER A 322 -1.55 -29.65 -36.19
N LEU A 323 -1.01 -28.43 -36.25
CA LEU A 323 0.44 -28.19 -36.43
C LEU A 323 1.29 -28.52 -35.18
N GLY A 324 0.69 -28.86 -34.05
CA GLY A 324 1.40 -29.42 -32.88
C GLY A 324 2.44 -28.50 -32.22
N LEU A 325 2.37 -27.19 -32.47
CA LEU A 325 3.40 -26.23 -32.08
C LEU A 325 3.50 -26.03 -30.56
N GLU A 326 4.73 -25.92 -30.05
CA GLU A 326 4.99 -25.72 -28.62
C GLU A 326 4.51 -24.33 -28.15
N VAL A 327 3.68 -24.31 -27.11
CA VAL A 327 3.30 -23.09 -26.38
C VAL A 327 4.29 -22.85 -25.26
N ARG A 328 5.08 -21.77 -25.35
CA ARG A 328 6.05 -21.43 -24.32
C ARG A 328 5.36 -20.92 -23.04
N PRO A 329 5.96 -21.17 -21.86
CA PRO A 329 5.57 -20.51 -20.63
C PRO A 329 5.63 -18.98 -20.74
N ARG A 330 5.03 -18.28 -19.79
CA ARG A 330 5.13 -16.82 -19.67
C ARG A 330 6.54 -16.40 -19.22
N LEU A 331 7.30 -15.71 -20.07
CA LEU A 331 8.72 -15.39 -19.90
C LEU A 331 8.97 -13.90 -19.60
N LEU A 332 8.21 -13.00 -20.21
CA LEU A 332 8.42 -11.55 -20.19
C LEU A 332 7.37 -10.79 -19.38
N SER A 333 6.12 -11.24 -19.36
CA SER A 333 5.03 -10.53 -18.68
C SER A 333 4.89 -10.89 -17.20
N GLU A 334 5.23 -9.95 -16.32
CA GLU A 334 4.90 -10.08 -14.89
C GLU A 334 3.39 -9.83 -14.66
N GLU A 335 2.62 -10.84 -14.25
CA GLU A 335 1.39 -10.54 -13.51
C GLU A 335 0.98 -11.49 -12.39
N LYS A 336 0.41 -10.85 -11.36
CA LYS A 336 -0.22 -11.39 -10.17
C LYS A 336 -1.48 -12.18 -10.54
N ASN A 337 -1.38 -13.49 -10.73
CA ASN A 337 -2.58 -14.33 -10.84
C ASN A 337 -3.43 -14.23 -9.55
N LYS A 338 -4.59 -13.58 -9.68
CA LYS A 338 -5.70 -13.54 -8.71
C LYS A 338 -7.00 -13.97 -9.41
N ASN A 339 -7.06 -15.21 -9.88
CA ASN A 339 -8.34 -15.86 -10.15
C ASN A 339 -8.54 -16.98 -9.12
N PRO A 340 -9.66 -17.01 -8.36
CA PRO A 340 -10.03 -18.16 -7.55
C PRO A 340 -10.42 -19.35 -8.45
N LEU A 341 -10.29 -20.56 -7.90
CA LEU A 341 -10.51 -21.82 -8.62
C LEU A 341 -11.98 -21.94 -9.10
N ARG A 342 -12.17 -22.42 -10.34
CA ARG A 342 -13.50 -22.59 -10.97
C ARG A 342 -14.29 -23.72 -10.31
N ILE A 343 -15.58 -23.49 -10.06
CA ILE A 343 -16.57 -24.53 -9.72
C ILE A 343 -17.57 -24.63 -10.88
N SER A 344 -17.48 -25.70 -11.69
CA SER A 344 -18.50 -25.98 -12.70
C SER A 344 -19.70 -26.67 -12.07
N VAL A 345 -20.89 -26.07 -12.23
CA VAL A 345 -22.18 -26.68 -11.92
C VAL A 345 -22.85 -26.97 -13.25
N GLY A 346 -23.15 -28.25 -13.53
CA GLY A 346 -23.67 -28.66 -14.84
C GLY A 346 -25.00 -28.00 -15.19
N SER A 347 -25.21 -27.72 -16.47
CA SER A 347 -26.40 -27.03 -17.01
C SER A 347 -27.72 -27.64 -16.50
N GLU A 348 -27.82 -28.97 -16.47
CA GLU A 348 -28.99 -29.73 -15.96
C GLU A 348 -29.43 -29.31 -14.55
N ILE A 349 -28.49 -28.96 -13.66
CA ILE A 349 -28.79 -28.55 -12.28
C ILE A 349 -29.37 -27.13 -12.28
N LEU A 350 -28.81 -26.23 -13.09
CA LEU A 350 -29.26 -24.85 -13.23
C LEU A 350 -30.65 -24.80 -13.90
N GLN A 351 -30.91 -25.70 -14.84
CA GLN A 351 -32.20 -25.88 -15.50
C GLN A 351 -33.30 -26.25 -14.49
N LYS A 352 -33.08 -27.27 -13.64
CA LYS A 352 -34.04 -27.63 -12.56
C LYS A 352 -34.37 -26.44 -11.64
N TYR A 353 -33.39 -25.58 -11.34
CA TYR A 353 -33.64 -24.36 -10.58
C TYR A 353 -34.41 -23.30 -11.38
N ALA A 354 -34.11 -23.14 -12.66
CA ALA A 354 -34.82 -22.23 -13.53
C ALA A 354 -36.30 -22.60 -13.65
N ASP A 355 -36.61 -23.88 -13.75
CA ASP A 355 -37.96 -24.41 -13.84
C ASP A 355 -38.77 -24.18 -12.54
N LEU A 356 -38.15 -24.33 -11.36
CA LEU A 356 -38.77 -23.96 -10.07
C LEU A 356 -39.12 -22.46 -9.99
N VAL A 357 -38.27 -21.59 -10.54
CA VAL A 357 -38.52 -20.15 -10.58
C VAL A 357 -39.62 -19.81 -11.59
N LEU A 358 -39.62 -20.44 -12.77
CA LEU A 358 -40.69 -20.31 -13.75
C LEU A 358 -42.02 -20.85 -13.21
N GLN A 359 -42.03 -21.95 -12.45
CA GLN A 359 -43.26 -22.49 -11.85
C GLN A 359 -43.89 -21.49 -10.89
N LYS A 360 -43.08 -20.81 -10.06
CA LYS A 360 -43.54 -19.79 -9.11
C LYS A 360 -43.94 -18.47 -9.77
N TYR A 361 -43.27 -18.07 -10.85
CA TYR A 361 -43.43 -16.77 -11.50
C TYR A 361 -43.87 -16.86 -12.97
N SER A 362 -44.63 -17.90 -13.30
CA SER A 362 -45.06 -18.25 -14.67
C SER A 362 -45.83 -17.14 -15.37
N ASN A 363 -46.61 -16.34 -14.65
CA ASN A 363 -47.36 -15.20 -15.18
C ASN A 363 -46.47 -13.98 -15.48
N TYR A 364 -45.25 -13.97 -14.95
CA TYR A 364 -44.36 -12.80 -14.96
C TYR A 364 -43.11 -12.99 -15.83
N LEU A 365 -42.56 -14.20 -15.85
CA LEU A 365 -41.35 -14.57 -16.58
C LEU A 365 -41.70 -15.39 -17.83
N ARG A 366 -40.97 -15.19 -18.93
CA ARG A 366 -41.17 -15.86 -20.21
C ARG A 366 -40.15 -16.95 -20.45
N ASP A 367 -38.89 -16.52 -20.52
CA ASP A 367 -37.76 -17.30 -20.97
C ASP A 367 -36.60 -17.14 -19.99
N TRP A 368 -35.68 -18.09 -19.97
CA TRP A 368 -34.43 -17.95 -19.23
C TRP A 368 -33.22 -18.35 -20.07
N THR A 369 -32.05 -17.81 -19.70
CA THR A 369 -30.76 -18.09 -20.34
C THR A 369 -29.71 -18.32 -19.26
N ILE A 370 -29.05 -19.47 -19.26
CA ILE A 370 -27.86 -19.70 -18.43
C ILE A 370 -26.69 -18.94 -19.07
N GLU A 371 -25.96 -18.15 -18.27
CA GLU A 371 -24.63 -17.67 -18.66
C GLU A 371 -23.59 -18.21 -17.67
N GLU A 372 -22.59 -18.93 -18.17
CA GLU A 372 -21.34 -19.13 -17.45
C GLU A 372 -20.43 -17.90 -17.66
N LYS A 373 -20.14 -17.16 -16.58
CA LYS A 373 -19.14 -16.08 -16.57
C LYS A 373 -18.14 -16.29 -15.44
N ASP A 374 -16.86 -16.31 -15.78
CA ASP A 374 -15.68 -16.25 -14.90
C ASP A 374 -15.92 -16.51 -13.40
N SER A 375 -16.19 -17.80 -13.07
CA SER A 375 -16.39 -18.39 -11.74
C SER A 375 -17.78 -18.29 -11.08
N GLU A 376 -18.80 -17.76 -11.75
CA GLU A 376 -20.16 -17.65 -11.20
C GLU A 376 -21.23 -18.16 -12.19
N ASN A 377 -21.99 -19.19 -11.78
CA ASN A 377 -23.05 -19.79 -12.60
C ASN A 377 -24.36 -19.02 -12.41
N PHE A 378 -24.81 -18.32 -13.46
CA PHE A 378 -26.03 -17.50 -13.44
C PHE A 378 -27.11 -18.04 -14.37
N VAL A 379 -28.37 -17.86 -13.97
CA VAL A 379 -29.55 -18.00 -14.82
C VAL A 379 -30.23 -16.65 -14.92
N TYR A 380 -30.38 -16.09 -16.11
CA TYR A 380 -31.14 -14.85 -16.32
C TYR A 380 -32.56 -15.17 -16.73
N PHE A 381 -33.55 -14.45 -16.19
CA PHE A 381 -34.96 -14.61 -16.56
C PHE A 381 -35.49 -13.33 -17.20
N ASN A 382 -36.13 -13.46 -18.36
CA ASN A 382 -36.77 -12.37 -19.10
C ASN A 382 -38.25 -12.26 -18.71
N ARG A 383 -38.80 -11.04 -18.68
CA ARG A 383 -40.21 -10.79 -18.34
C ARG A 383 -41.16 -10.98 -19.54
N LYS A 384 -42.41 -11.38 -19.26
CA LYS A 384 -43.49 -11.47 -20.26
C LYS A 384 -44.04 -10.10 -20.68
N ALA A 385 -44.12 -9.17 -19.75
CA ALA A 385 -44.72 -7.85 -19.93
C ALA A 385 -44.12 -6.81 -18.95
N PRO A 386 -44.23 -5.49 -19.23
CA PRO A 386 -43.81 -4.43 -18.31
C PRO A 386 -44.80 -4.26 -17.14
N LEU A 387 -44.90 -5.30 -16.31
CA LEU A 387 -45.70 -5.35 -15.08
C LEU A 387 -44.87 -4.94 -13.86
N GLU A 388 -45.53 -4.71 -12.72
CA GLU A 388 -44.84 -4.46 -11.46
C GLU A 388 -44.04 -5.68 -10.99
N CYS A 389 -42.78 -5.48 -10.60
CA CYS A 389 -41.87 -6.54 -10.23
C CYS A 389 -42.13 -7.15 -8.84
N PRO A 390 -42.46 -8.45 -8.72
CA PRO A 390 -42.64 -9.12 -7.42
C PRO A 390 -41.49 -8.94 -6.42
N LEU A 391 -40.24 -8.94 -6.90
CA LEU A 391 -39.04 -8.88 -6.03
C LEU A 391 -38.68 -7.48 -5.52
N CYS A 392 -39.05 -6.41 -6.25
CA CYS A 392 -38.65 -5.04 -5.90
C CYS A 392 -39.78 -4.01 -5.90
N LYS A 393 -41.04 -4.45 -6.11
CA LYS A 393 -42.27 -3.64 -6.03
C LYS A 393 -42.21 -2.34 -6.83
N ARG A 394 -41.75 -2.47 -8.07
CA ARG A 394 -41.55 -1.37 -9.03
C ARG A 394 -41.83 -1.86 -10.44
N ILE A 395 -42.55 -1.07 -11.23
CA ILE A 395 -42.72 -1.26 -12.68
C ILE A 395 -41.37 -0.99 -13.36
N HIS A 396 -41.01 -1.77 -14.39
CA HIS A 396 -39.85 -1.47 -15.24
C HIS A 396 -40.26 -1.52 -16.72
N ASP A 397 -39.79 -0.53 -17.46
CA ASP A 397 -39.97 -0.36 -18.91
C ASP A 397 -38.79 -0.94 -19.71
N LYS A 398 -37.55 -0.65 -19.28
CA LYS A 398 -36.33 -0.91 -20.07
C LYS A 398 -35.40 -1.99 -19.53
N ASP A 399 -35.35 -2.24 -18.22
CA ASP A 399 -34.46 -3.24 -17.61
C ASP A 399 -35.22 -4.55 -17.30
N GLN A 400 -35.32 -5.42 -18.30
CA GLN A 400 -36.31 -6.50 -18.31
C GLN A 400 -35.86 -7.83 -17.69
N ARG A 401 -34.79 -7.86 -16.89
CA ARG A 401 -34.18 -9.11 -16.39
C ARG A 401 -34.20 -9.29 -14.86
N TRP A 402 -34.35 -10.54 -14.45
CA TRP A 402 -33.93 -11.08 -13.15
C TRP A 402 -32.70 -11.96 -13.36
N PHE A 403 -31.97 -12.26 -12.29
CA PHE A 403 -30.85 -13.21 -12.30
C PHE A 403 -30.88 -14.10 -11.06
N GLY A 404 -30.70 -15.41 -11.27
CA GLY A 404 -30.48 -16.43 -10.26
C GLY A 404 -29.02 -16.86 -10.22
N ARG A 405 -28.50 -17.23 -9.04
CA ARG A 405 -27.14 -17.75 -8.87
C ARG A 405 -27.10 -18.85 -7.82
N VAL A 406 -26.32 -19.92 -8.08
CA VAL A 406 -25.99 -20.92 -7.06
C VAL A 406 -24.93 -20.37 -6.09
N CYS A 407 -25.20 -20.41 -4.79
CA CYS A 407 -24.24 -20.04 -3.75
C CYS A 407 -23.28 -21.20 -3.45
N ALA A 408 -22.02 -21.08 -3.89
CA ALA A 408 -21.00 -22.12 -3.78
C ALA A 408 -20.75 -22.64 -2.34
N SER A 409 -20.99 -21.83 -1.31
CA SER A 409 -20.80 -22.21 0.09
C SER A 409 -22.02 -22.87 0.76
N SER A 410 -23.20 -22.85 0.12
CA SER A 410 -24.43 -23.38 0.74
C SER A 410 -25.34 -24.17 -0.19
N GLY A 411 -24.97 -24.34 -1.46
CA GLY A 411 -25.74 -25.08 -2.47
C GLY A 411 -27.10 -24.48 -2.85
N ARG A 412 -27.49 -23.33 -2.27
CA ARG A 412 -28.81 -22.71 -2.49
C ARG A 412 -28.82 -21.83 -3.74
N PHE A 413 -29.95 -21.77 -4.42
CA PHE A 413 -30.15 -20.90 -5.56
C PHE A 413 -30.85 -19.61 -5.13
N ILE A 414 -30.26 -18.45 -5.48
CA ILE A 414 -30.75 -17.14 -5.03
C ILE A 414 -31.09 -16.27 -6.25
N VAL A 415 -32.35 -15.83 -6.35
CA VAL A 415 -32.87 -14.99 -7.43
C VAL A 415 -33.00 -13.53 -6.98
N LYS A 416 -32.53 -12.61 -7.81
CA LYS A 416 -32.63 -11.16 -7.62
C LYS A 416 -33.15 -10.47 -8.87
N CYS A 417 -33.74 -9.29 -8.68
CA CYS A 417 -33.97 -8.34 -9.77
C CYS A 417 -32.75 -7.40 -9.91
N PHE A 418 -32.34 -7.07 -11.14
CA PHE A 418 -31.23 -6.14 -11.42
C PHE A 418 -31.34 -4.75 -10.76
N ARG A 419 -32.54 -4.32 -10.38
CA ARG A 419 -32.80 -3.03 -9.73
C ARG A 419 -32.91 -3.10 -8.20
N GLN A 420 -32.74 -4.28 -7.59
CA GLN A 420 -32.56 -4.41 -6.14
C GLN A 420 -31.19 -3.86 -5.73
N ASN A 421 -31.09 -3.23 -4.57
CA ASN A 421 -29.80 -2.80 -4.04
C ASN A 421 -28.92 -4.02 -3.71
N SER A 422 -27.59 -3.86 -3.71
CA SER A 422 -26.64 -4.94 -3.38
C SER A 422 -26.97 -5.65 -2.07
N ASP A 423 -27.45 -4.87 -1.11
CA ASP A 423 -27.65 -5.24 0.29
C ASP A 423 -29.06 -5.83 0.55
N GLU A 424 -29.98 -5.71 -0.41
CA GLU A 424 -31.31 -6.35 -0.35
C GLU A 424 -31.17 -7.86 -0.57
N ARG A 425 -31.83 -8.67 0.26
CA ARG A 425 -31.77 -10.13 0.12
C ARG A 425 -32.54 -10.57 -1.12
N GLY A 426 -31.92 -11.44 -1.92
CA GLY A 426 -32.61 -12.14 -3.00
C GLY A 426 -33.51 -13.24 -2.43
N GLU A 427 -34.47 -13.66 -3.24
CA GLU A 427 -35.33 -14.79 -2.91
C GLU A 427 -34.56 -16.10 -3.05
N VAL A 428 -34.78 -17.04 -2.13
CA VAL A 428 -33.97 -18.26 -2.00
C VAL A 428 -34.83 -19.48 -2.31
N PHE A 429 -34.35 -20.30 -3.24
CA PHE A 429 -34.90 -21.62 -3.58
C PHE A 429 -33.99 -22.69 -2.96
N GLU A 430 -34.57 -23.65 -2.25
CA GLU A 430 -33.82 -24.72 -1.58
C GLU A 430 -33.47 -25.87 -2.53
N CYS A 431 -32.47 -26.66 -2.16
CA CYS A 431 -31.75 -27.62 -3.00
C CYS A 431 -32.20 -29.06 -2.70
N ASP A 432 -32.28 -29.90 -3.74
CA ASP A 432 -32.31 -31.35 -3.58
C ASP A 432 -30.99 -31.83 -2.93
N PRO A 433 -31.03 -32.55 -1.78
CA PRO A 433 -29.82 -32.96 -1.05
C PRO A 433 -28.77 -33.69 -1.92
N SER A 434 -29.21 -34.47 -2.90
CA SER A 434 -28.33 -35.26 -3.78
C SER A 434 -27.41 -34.40 -4.67
N ILE A 435 -27.82 -33.17 -4.97
CA ILE A 435 -27.05 -32.21 -5.78
C ILE A 435 -25.97 -31.53 -4.93
N ALA A 436 -26.28 -31.24 -3.66
CA ALA A 436 -25.33 -30.63 -2.73
C ALA A 436 -24.14 -31.55 -2.44
N GLU A 437 -24.36 -32.86 -2.28
CA GLU A 437 -23.28 -33.84 -2.07
C GLU A 437 -22.33 -33.94 -3.26
N LYS A 438 -22.85 -33.99 -4.50
CA LYS A 438 -22.02 -34.04 -5.72
C LYS A 438 -21.08 -32.83 -5.85
N ILE A 439 -21.56 -31.63 -5.47
CA ILE A 439 -20.75 -30.40 -5.45
C ILE A 439 -19.67 -30.48 -4.36
N GLN A 440 -19.98 -31.01 -3.17
CA GLN A 440 -18.99 -31.17 -2.10
C GLN A 440 -17.93 -32.25 -2.40
N GLN A 441 -18.30 -33.37 -3.04
CA GLN A 441 -17.36 -34.44 -3.39
C GLN A 441 -16.32 -33.98 -4.41
N LYS A 442 -16.71 -33.27 -5.50
CA LYS A 442 -15.75 -32.73 -6.47
C LYS A 442 -14.71 -31.79 -5.84
N ASN A 443 -15.07 -31.08 -4.78
CA ASN A 443 -14.17 -30.17 -4.06
C ASN A 443 -13.10 -30.88 -3.20
N LYS A 444 -13.26 -32.17 -2.84
CA LYS A 444 -12.25 -32.91 -2.07
C LYS A 444 -11.03 -33.33 -2.89
N ASN A 445 -11.18 -33.61 -4.18
CA ASN A 445 -10.12 -34.23 -5.00
C ASN A 445 -9.06 -33.27 -5.57
N ILE A 446 -9.19 -31.95 -5.37
CA ILE A 446 -8.31 -30.91 -5.98
C ILE A 446 -7.40 -30.25 -4.92
N SER A 447 -7.37 -30.77 -3.69
CA SER A 447 -6.77 -30.13 -2.51
C SER A 447 -5.25 -30.33 -2.35
N SER A 448 -4.43 -29.76 -3.25
CA SER A 448 -2.95 -29.73 -3.09
C SER A 448 -2.25 -28.38 -3.30
N ALA A 449 -2.96 -27.31 -3.69
CA ALA A 449 -2.37 -25.96 -3.81
C ALA A 449 -3.22 -24.86 -3.13
N PRO A 450 -2.64 -23.99 -2.27
CA PRO A 450 -3.41 -23.00 -1.49
C PRO A 450 -3.68 -21.71 -2.29
N SER A 451 -4.93 -21.52 -2.74
CA SER A 451 -5.39 -20.26 -3.35
C SER A 451 -6.11 -19.34 -2.35
N LYS A 452 -6.16 -18.03 -2.65
CA LYS A 452 -6.60 -16.98 -1.71
C LYS A 452 -8.12 -16.93 -1.56
N ILE A 453 -8.63 -17.31 -0.39
CA ILE A 453 -10.04 -17.14 0.00
C ILE A 453 -10.33 -15.67 0.35
N LYS A 454 -11.35 -15.07 -0.27
CA LYS A 454 -12.03 -13.86 0.22
C LYS A 454 -13.32 -14.28 0.94
N GLY A 455 -13.21 -14.47 2.25
CA GLY A 455 -14.27 -15.04 3.10
C GLY A 455 -13.65 -15.63 4.37
N PRO A 456 -14.44 -15.88 5.44
CA PRO A 456 -13.89 -16.23 6.76
C PRO A 456 -13.28 -17.65 6.77
N GLY A 457 -11.96 -17.74 6.61
CA GLY A 457 -11.25 -19.03 6.51
C GLY A 457 -9.72 -18.92 6.53
N PHE A 458 -9.17 -17.92 7.25
CA PHE A 458 -7.73 -17.64 7.25
C PHE A 458 -6.80 -18.57 8.07
N PRO A 459 -7.22 -19.32 9.11
CA PRO A 459 -6.29 -20.11 9.95
C PRO A 459 -5.39 -21.09 9.20
N LYS A 460 -5.94 -21.85 8.24
CA LYS A 460 -5.20 -22.90 7.52
C LYS A 460 -4.02 -22.33 6.72
N ALA A 461 -4.07 -21.05 6.32
CA ALA A 461 -2.99 -20.40 5.59
C ALA A 461 -1.75 -20.10 6.44
N PHE A 462 -1.89 -19.89 7.75
CA PHE A 462 -0.77 -19.51 8.63
C PHE A 462 0.11 -20.70 9.07
N VAL A 463 -0.44 -21.92 9.07
CA VAL A 463 0.23 -23.12 9.59
C VAL A 463 1.53 -23.43 8.84
N LYS A 464 1.62 -23.11 7.54
CA LYS A 464 2.84 -23.28 6.73
C LYS A 464 3.31 -21.93 6.21
N MET A 465 4.53 -21.52 6.58
CA MET A 465 5.19 -20.35 6.01
C MET A 465 5.32 -20.53 4.48
N PRO A 466 4.97 -19.55 3.63
CA PRO A 466 5.05 -19.71 2.19
C PRO A 466 6.50 -19.82 1.71
N PRO A 467 6.84 -20.73 0.76
CA PRO A 467 8.24 -20.95 0.33
C PRO A 467 8.97 -19.73 -0.24
N TRP A 468 8.24 -18.73 -0.73
CA TRP A 468 8.80 -17.47 -1.24
C TRP A 468 9.17 -16.47 -0.14
N VAL A 469 8.85 -16.75 1.14
CA VAL A 469 9.22 -15.92 2.28
C VAL A 469 10.64 -16.28 2.74
N LYS A 470 11.64 -15.87 1.95
CA LYS A 470 13.04 -15.78 2.38
C LYS A 470 13.23 -14.54 3.28
N CYS A 471 12.60 -14.52 4.44
CA CYS A 471 12.66 -13.38 5.38
C CYS A 471 13.05 -13.74 6.81
N ASN A 472 13.19 -15.03 7.13
CA ASN A 472 13.84 -15.46 8.36
C ASN A 472 15.35 -15.54 8.07
N GLU A 473 16.02 -14.39 8.11
CA GLU A 473 17.47 -14.34 8.37
C GLU A 473 17.67 -14.90 9.78
N THR A 474 18.12 -16.15 9.88
CA THR A 474 18.47 -16.77 11.17
C THR A 474 19.64 -16.00 11.77
N LEU A 475 19.51 -15.56 13.03
CA LEU A 475 20.58 -14.90 13.79
C LEU A 475 21.89 -15.67 13.65
N THR A 476 22.91 -15.03 13.08
CA THR A 476 24.23 -15.64 12.84
C THR A 476 25.03 -15.63 14.14
N ALA A 477 24.71 -16.59 15.00
CA ALA A 477 25.25 -16.69 16.35
C ALA A 477 26.64 -17.34 16.38
N THR A 478 27.52 -16.82 17.25
CA THR A 478 28.82 -17.43 17.58
C THR A 478 28.67 -18.56 18.59
N GLU A 479 27.62 -18.54 19.41
CA GLU A 479 27.27 -19.60 20.35
C GLU A 479 25.77 -19.93 20.26
N ILE A 480 25.42 -21.21 20.16
CA ILE A 480 24.04 -21.70 20.20
C ILE A 480 23.92 -22.79 21.27
N TYR A 481 22.93 -22.71 22.15
CA TYR A 481 22.63 -23.73 23.16
C TYR A 481 21.14 -23.81 23.49
N GLU A 482 20.71 -24.91 24.10
CA GLU A 482 19.33 -25.14 24.53
C GLU A 482 19.27 -25.37 26.05
N GLU A 483 19.28 -24.28 26.83
CA GLU A 483 19.25 -24.33 28.30
C GLU A 483 18.15 -23.43 28.86
N ARG A 484 17.51 -23.86 29.96
CA ARG A 484 16.39 -23.12 30.56
C ARG A 484 16.77 -21.69 30.96
N TYR A 485 18.01 -21.47 31.37
CA TYR A 485 18.51 -20.16 31.76
C TYR A 485 19.61 -19.70 30.82
N VAL A 486 19.74 -18.39 30.64
CA VAL A 486 20.88 -17.81 29.93
C VAL A 486 22.16 -18.07 30.74
N ARG A 487 23.23 -18.50 30.06
CA ARG A 487 24.56 -18.73 30.66
C ARG A 487 25.20 -17.42 31.13
N PRO A 488 26.14 -17.44 32.10
CA PRO A 488 26.92 -16.26 32.46
C PRO A 488 27.57 -15.61 31.23
N LEU A 489 27.43 -14.30 31.08
CA LEU A 489 27.92 -13.59 29.89
C LEU A 489 29.44 -13.37 29.96
N PRO A 490 30.16 -13.43 28.83
CA PRO A 490 31.61 -13.20 28.80
C PRO A 490 31.97 -11.77 29.25
N ASN A 491 33.16 -11.59 29.82
CA ASN A 491 33.57 -10.29 30.35
C ASN A 491 34.17 -9.32 29.31
N GLU A 492 34.74 -9.86 28.22
CA GLU A 492 35.63 -9.15 27.29
C GLU A 492 35.11 -9.17 25.84
N SER A 493 33.93 -8.61 25.58
CA SER A 493 33.41 -8.33 24.23
C SER A 493 32.07 -7.59 24.29
N ASP A 494 31.62 -7.02 23.18
CA ASP A 494 30.22 -6.62 23.02
C ASP A 494 29.34 -7.86 22.90
N ILE A 495 28.22 -7.89 23.62
CA ILE A 495 27.43 -9.11 23.83
C ILE A 495 26.02 -8.93 23.28
N TYR A 496 25.59 -9.84 22.41
CA TYR A 496 24.28 -9.82 21.77
C TYR A 496 23.57 -11.13 22.09
N VAL A 497 22.52 -11.08 22.92
CA VAL A 497 21.81 -12.26 23.42
C VAL A 497 20.43 -12.35 22.80
N GLY A 498 20.28 -13.25 21.82
CA GLY A 498 18.98 -13.74 21.37
C GLY A 498 18.51 -14.82 22.33
N SER A 499 17.48 -14.55 23.13
CA SER A 499 16.94 -15.56 24.05
C SER A 499 15.44 -15.40 24.28
N PRO A 500 14.66 -16.50 24.30
CA PRO A 500 13.23 -16.49 24.57
C PRO A 500 12.77 -15.80 25.87
N TRP A 501 11.45 -15.68 26.01
CA TRP A 501 10.83 -15.27 27.28
C TRP A 501 11.06 -16.34 28.36
N GLU A 502 11.03 -15.97 29.64
CA GLU A 502 11.14 -16.91 30.77
C GLU A 502 12.50 -17.62 30.95
N THR A 503 13.52 -17.28 30.15
CA THR A 503 14.89 -17.82 30.23
C THR A 503 15.82 -17.11 31.23
N GLY A 504 15.27 -16.30 32.14
CA GLY A 504 16.07 -15.61 33.16
C GLY A 504 17.00 -14.50 32.64
N LYS A 505 16.74 -13.90 31.46
CA LYS A 505 17.54 -12.76 30.93
C LYS A 505 17.87 -11.70 31.99
N THR A 506 16.87 -11.24 32.76
CA THR A 506 17.05 -10.26 33.83
C THR A 506 17.85 -10.80 35.02
N TYR A 507 17.71 -12.10 35.34
CA TYR A 507 18.43 -12.74 36.45
C TYR A 507 19.94 -12.88 36.16
N VAL A 508 20.34 -13.11 34.90
CA VAL A 508 21.75 -13.07 34.51
C VAL A 508 22.36 -11.68 34.68
N LEU A 509 21.54 -10.63 34.53
CA LEU A 509 21.97 -9.24 34.74
C LEU A 509 22.03 -8.86 36.22
N GLU A 510 21.13 -9.40 37.06
CA GLU A 510 21.21 -9.29 38.52
C GLU A 510 22.51 -9.89 39.08
N ASN A 511 23.01 -10.96 38.45
CA ASN A 511 24.24 -11.66 38.83
C ASN A 511 25.45 -11.29 37.96
N LEU A 512 25.39 -10.19 37.20
CA LEU A 512 26.49 -9.77 36.33
C LEU A 512 27.58 -9.07 37.14
N THR A 513 28.79 -9.64 37.16
CA THR A 513 29.94 -9.09 37.89
C THR A 513 30.53 -7.86 37.17
N ILE A 514 29.82 -6.73 37.22
CA ILE A 514 30.34 -5.42 36.82
C ILE A 514 31.22 -4.91 37.95
N SER A 515 32.48 -4.56 37.66
CA SER A 515 33.38 -3.92 38.64
C SER A 515 32.75 -2.65 39.20
N ASP A 516 32.85 -2.43 40.50
CA ASP A 516 32.31 -1.23 41.17
C ASP A 516 32.93 0.09 40.65
N ASP A 517 34.06 0.02 39.94
CA ASP A 517 34.73 1.15 39.30
C ASP A 517 34.15 1.51 37.91
N VAL A 518 33.27 0.68 37.35
CA VAL A 518 32.63 0.90 36.04
C VAL A 518 31.18 1.34 36.22
N ASN A 519 30.80 2.42 35.53
CA ASN A 519 29.42 2.91 35.56
C ASN A 519 28.51 2.04 34.67
N LEU A 520 27.22 1.93 35.00
CA LEU A 520 26.20 1.24 34.21
C LEU A 520 25.10 2.22 33.77
N LEU A 521 24.89 2.32 32.45
CA LEU A 521 23.73 3.00 31.86
C LEU A 521 22.81 1.97 31.22
N VAL A 522 21.56 1.93 31.66
CA VAL A 522 20.52 1.05 31.13
C VAL A 522 19.53 1.87 30.33
N LEU A 523 19.31 1.50 29.06
CA LEU A 523 18.27 2.14 28.24
C LEU A 523 16.98 1.36 28.33
N SER A 524 15.94 2.05 28.79
CA SER A 524 14.59 1.52 28.94
C SER A 524 13.66 2.12 27.91
N THR A 525 12.70 1.33 27.45
CA THR A 525 11.69 1.75 26.47
C THR A 525 10.42 2.32 27.11
N ARG A 526 10.22 2.15 28.43
CA ARG A 526 9.05 2.65 29.15
C ARG A 526 9.35 2.95 30.61
N HIS A 527 8.79 4.03 31.13
CA HIS A 527 8.77 4.34 32.57
C HIS A 527 8.32 3.16 33.45
N SER A 528 7.27 2.41 33.07
CA SER A 528 6.82 1.23 33.86
C SER A 528 7.89 0.14 33.95
N TYR A 529 8.66 -0.05 32.88
CA TYR A 529 9.78 -0.97 32.88
C TYR A 529 10.98 -0.39 33.65
N SER A 530 11.26 0.90 33.48
CA SER A 530 12.33 1.60 34.20
C SER A 530 12.20 1.39 35.70
N ASN A 531 11.00 1.57 36.28
CA ASN A 531 10.77 1.35 37.70
C ASN A 531 11.02 -0.11 38.13
N ALA A 532 10.54 -1.09 37.37
CA ALA A 532 10.75 -2.51 37.67
C ALA A 532 12.24 -2.90 37.67
N VAL A 533 13.02 -2.36 36.72
CA VAL A 533 14.47 -2.58 36.63
C VAL A 533 15.22 -1.83 37.73
N THR A 534 14.82 -0.58 38.02
CA THR A 534 15.38 0.28 39.08
C THR A 534 15.32 -0.43 40.43
N THR A 535 14.16 -1.00 40.79
CA THR A 535 13.97 -1.74 42.05
C THR A 535 14.78 -3.03 42.10
N ARG A 536 14.86 -3.80 41.01
CA ARG A 536 15.54 -5.11 40.99
C ARG A 536 17.07 -5.01 40.98
N LEU A 537 17.63 -4.03 40.27
CA LEU A 537 19.07 -3.87 40.08
C LEU A 537 19.68 -2.76 40.96
N ASN A 538 18.88 -2.16 41.86
CA ASN A 538 19.28 -1.05 42.74
C ASN A 538 19.95 0.11 41.96
N LEU A 539 19.31 0.53 40.87
CA LEU A 539 19.74 1.64 40.02
C LEU A 539 19.03 2.93 40.45
N LYS A 540 19.44 4.10 39.95
CA LYS A 540 18.63 5.34 40.04
C LYS A 540 17.80 5.52 38.76
N SER A 541 16.53 5.89 38.89
CA SER A 541 15.72 6.27 37.73
C SER A 541 16.09 7.69 37.28
N TYR A 542 16.05 7.95 35.96
CA TYR A 542 16.13 9.31 35.41
C TYR A 542 15.01 10.25 35.89
N CYS A 543 13.93 9.70 36.46
CA CYS A 543 12.83 10.46 37.07
C CYS A 543 13.16 10.93 38.50
N ASP A 544 14.10 10.29 39.20
CA ASP A 544 14.47 10.60 40.60
C ASP A 544 15.63 11.60 40.69
N ILE A 545 16.03 12.17 39.55
CA ILE A 545 17.16 13.09 39.39
C ILE A 545 16.62 14.30 38.64
N ASP A 546 16.79 15.51 39.18
CA ASP A 546 16.40 16.74 38.50
C ASP A 546 17.48 17.24 37.52
N GLY A 547 17.07 17.88 36.42
CA GLY A 547 18.00 18.51 35.48
C GLY A 547 18.90 17.53 34.71
N ASN A 548 20.18 17.86 34.58
CA ASN A 548 21.16 17.05 33.83
C ASN A 548 21.70 15.89 34.68
N ILE A 549 21.76 14.70 34.09
CA ILE A 549 22.21 13.47 34.73
C ILE A 549 23.65 13.20 34.30
N ASN A 550 24.61 13.33 35.22
CA ASN A 550 26.03 13.10 34.94
C ASN A 550 26.47 11.70 35.40
N LEU A 551 26.93 10.84 34.50
CA LEU A 551 27.28 9.45 34.82
C LEU A 551 28.31 9.32 35.99
N PRO A 552 29.36 10.17 36.11
CA PRO A 552 30.26 10.18 37.26
C PRO A 552 29.61 10.45 38.63
N ASP A 553 28.43 11.08 38.66
CA ASP A 553 27.69 11.38 39.89
C ASP A 553 26.65 10.30 40.21
N HIS A 554 26.28 9.49 39.22
CA HIS A 554 25.31 8.41 39.33
C HIS A 554 25.87 7.13 38.68
N LYS A 555 26.63 6.33 39.46
CA LYS A 555 27.28 5.09 38.98
C LYS A 555 26.36 4.13 38.22
N ARG A 556 25.06 4.13 38.52
CA ARG A 556 24.07 3.17 38.01
C ARG A 556 22.75 3.88 37.70
N VAL A 557 22.40 4.02 36.42
CA VAL A 557 21.23 4.82 35.95
C VAL A 557 20.38 4.04 34.95
N VAL A 558 19.05 4.13 35.08
CA VAL A 558 18.09 3.79 34.02
C VAL A 558 17.58 5.07 33.36
N CYS A 559 17.68 5.16 32.02
CA CYS A 559 17.20 6.30 31.25
C CYS A 559 16.29 5.87 30.09
N GLN A 560 15.27 6.66 29.77
CA GLN A 560 14.45 6.47 28.58
C GLN A 560 15.07 7.18 27.37
N ILE A 561 14.83 6.67 26.16
CA ILE A 561 15.39 7.20 24.90
C ILE A 561 15.09 8.70 24.72
N GLU A 562 13.85 9.10 24.96
CA GLU A 562 13.41 10.50 24.82
C GLU A 562 14.13 11.42 25.81
N SER A 563 14.57 10.91 26.97
CA SER A 563 15.33 11.65 27.99
C SER A 563 16.85 11.60 27.85
N LEU A 564 17.40 10.94 26.83
CA LEU A 564 18.86 10.82 26.64
C LEU A 564 19.59 12.16 26.54
N HIS A 565 18.92 13.20 26.04
CA HIS A 565 19.45 14.56 25.99
C HIS A 565 19.97 15.07 27.35
N ARG A 566 19.42 14.57 28.46
CA ARG A 566 19.82 14.91 29.85
C ARG A 566 21.11 14.22 30.29
N ILE A 567 21.54 13.14 29.63
CA ILE A 567 22.72 12.35 30.02
C ILE A 567 24.00 13.12 29.67
N THR A 568 24.95 13.17 30.59
CA THR A 568 26.29 13.75 30.42
C THR A 568 27.37 12.82 31.00
N ASN A 569 28.60 12.93 30.50
CA ASN A 569 29.76 12.20 31.03
C ASN A 569 30.92 13.20 31.20
N ASN A 570 30.65 14.23 32.00
CA ASN A 570 31.59 15.31 32.31
C ASN A 570 32.33 14.94 33.59
N CYS A 571 33.65 15.17 33.64
CA CYS A 571 34.38 14.97 34.90
C CYS A 571 33.85 15.88 36.02
N LYS A 572 34.10 15.52 37.28
CA LYS A 572 33.72 16.35 38.45
C LYS A 572 34.59 17.62 38.63
N CYS A 573 35.64 17.74 37.83
CA CYS A 573 36.49 18.90 37.71
C CYS A 573 35.82 20.00 36.86
N ASN A 574 36.07 21.26 37.22
CA ASN A 574 35.50 22.40 36.50
C ASN A 574 35.90 22.42 35.00
N LYS A 575 35.02 23.03 34.19
CA LYS A 575 34.74 22.85 32.74
C LYS A 575 35.90 22.89 31.69
N LYS A 576 37.18 22.71 32.04
CA LYS A 576 38.33 22.73 31.10
C LYS A 576 39.42 21.66 31.36
N CYS A 577 39.16 20.56 32.05
CA CYS A 577 40.17 19.48 32.12
C CYS A 577 40.20 18.62 30.85
N LYS A 578 41.35 17.96 30.57
CA LYS A 578 41.52 16.91 29.54
C LYS A 578 41.44 15.49 30.11
N CYS A 579 40.65 15.30 31.17
CA CYS A 579 40.51 14.01 31.83
C CYS A 579 39.83 13.02 30.89
N LEU A 580 40.27 11.76 30.91
CA LEU A 580 39.60 10.70 30.17
C LEU A 580 38.13 10.57 30.64
N PRO A 581 37.15 10.40 29.72
CA PRO A 581 35.77 10.11 30.10
C PRO A 581 35.70 8.88 31.01
N ILE A 582 34.82 8.89 32.01
CA ILE A 582 34.65 7.71 32.86
C ILE A 582 34.05 6.58 32.02
N GLN A 583 34.65 5.40 32.11
CA GLN A 583 34.19 4.20 31.43
C GLN A 583 32.83 3.76 31.98
N TYR A 584 31.92 3.42 31.07
CA TYR A 584 30.61 2.88 31.39
C TYR A 584 30.25 1.73 30.46
N ASP A 585 29.49 0.78 30.98
CA ASP A 585 28.82 -0.24 30.19
C ASP A 585 27.40 0.23 29.84
N LEU A 586 26.96 -0.07 28.62
CA LEU A 586 25.65 0.31 28.10
C LEU A 586 24.80 -0.94 27.87
N TRP A 587 23.67 -1.05 28.56
CA TRP A 587 22.70 -2.13 28.35
C TRP A 587 21.51 -1.63 27.54
N LEU A 588 21.25 -2.30 26.43
CA LEU A 588 20.13 -2.10 25.50
C LEU A 588 19.19 -3.30 25.58
N ASP A 589 18.14 -3.19 26.38
CA ASP A 589 17.11 -4.23 26.50
C ASP A 589 15.93 -4.00 25.55
N GLU A 590 15.37 -5.08 25.02
CA GLU A 590 14.28 -5.04 24.02
C GLU A 590 14.70 -4.18 22.81
N ILE A 591 15.84 -4.50 22.18
CA ILE A 591 16.44 -3.70 21.10
C ILE A 591 15.48 -3.40 19.95
N VAL A 592 14.56 -4.31 19.61
CA VAL A 592 13.54 -4.08 18.58
C VAL A 592 12.59 -2.95 18.98
N SER A 593 12.29 -2.82 20.28
CA SER A 593 11.51 -1.72 20.84
C SER A 593 12.33 -0.42 20.91
N ILE A 594 13.61 -0.49 21.27
CA ILE A 594 14.55 0.67 21.24
C ILE A 594 14.64 1.25 19.83
N ILE A 595 14.83 0.41 18.80
CA ILE A 595 14.88 0.81 17.39
C ILE A 595 13.59 1.54 16.98
N ALA A 596 12.43 1.06 17.43
CA ALA A 596 11.14 1.68 17.13
C ALA A 596 10.96 3.05 17.80
N GLN A 597 11.43 3.22 19.04
CA GLN A 597 11.37 4.51 19.76
C GLN A 597 12.39 5.54 19.26
N ALA A 598 13.59 5.10 18.88
CA ALA A 598 14.61 5.96 18.27
C ALA A 598 14.15 6.57 16.93
N GLN A 599 13.13 6.00 16.28
CA GLN A 599 12.49 6.54 15.08
C GLN A 599 11.22 7.36 15.37
N SER A 600 10.85 7.55 16.65
CA SER A 600 9.68 8.35 17.03
C SER A 600 9.94 9.86 16.92
N HIS A 601 8.88 10.64 16.70
CA HIS A 601 8.98 12.10 16.60
C HIS A 601 9.52 12.79 17.88
N LEU A 602 9.45 12.14 19.04
CA LEU A 602 9.91 12.67 20.33
C LEU A 602 11.42 12.43 20.57
N ALA A 603 12.09 11.60 19.76
CA ALA A 603 13.47 11.20 19.97
C ALA A 603 14.51 11.99 19.13
N GLY A 604 14.09 13.05 18.43
CA GLY A 604 14.90 13.76 17.43
C GLY A 604 16.30 14.16 17.90
N GLN A 605 16.40 14.92 18.99
CA GLN A 605 17.68 15.34 19.58
C GLN A 605 18.40 14.19 20.33
N SER A 606 17.65 13.16 20.75
CA SER A 606 18.18 12.05 21.56
C SER A 606 18.91 10.98 20.75
N ILE A 607 18.74 10.93 19.41
CA ILE A 607 19.31 9.85 18.60
C ILE A 607 20.81 10.02 18.31
N GLU A 608 21.28 11.25 18.10
CA GLU A 608 22.71 11.53 17.99
C GLU A 608 23.42 11.23 19.32
N LYS A 609 22.73 11.55 20.42
CA LYS A 609 23.18 11.20 21.77
C LYS A 609 23.25 9.69 21.98
N LEU A 610 22.28 8.93 21.48
CA LEU A 610 22.30 7.46 21.49
C LEU A 610 23.51 6.92 20.71
N TYR A 611 23.78 7.43 19.50
CA TYR A 611 24.95 6.99 18.71
C TYR A 611 26.26 7.28 19.43
N LYS A 612 26.42 8.49 19.99
CA LYS A 612 27.59 8.83 20.80
C LYS A 612 27.72 7.94 22.03
N LEU A 613 26.63 7.67 22.74
CA LEU A 613 26.64 6.79 23.91
C LEU A 613 27.02 5.33 23.57
N ILE A 614 26.68 4.83 22.39
CA ILE A 614 27.11 3.51 21.90
C ILE A 614 28.59 3.52 21.51
N GLN A 615 29.07 4.58 20.85
CA GLN A 615 30.47 4.73 20.46
C GLN A 615 31.40 4.82 21.69
N ASP A 616 31.07 5.71 22.63
CA ASP A 616 31.90 6.02 23.82
C ASP A 616 31.81 4.94 24.93
N ALA A 617 30.93 3.94 24.81
CA ALA A 617 30.78 2.87 25.80
C ALA A 617 32.03 1.97 25.88
N ARG A 618 32.35 1.48 27.07
CA ARG A 618 33.38 0.45 27.27
C ARG A 618 32.92 -0.86 26.64
N ARG A 619 31.77 -1.35 27.09
CA ARG A 619 31.10 -2.58 26.60
C ARG A 619 29.63 -2.30 26.34
N ILE A 620 29.06 -2.95 25.33
CA ILE A 620 27.60 -2.97 25.16
C ILE A 620 27.02 -4.38 25.39
N ILE A 621 25.82 -4.42 25.99
CA ILE A 621 25.03 -5.63 26.17
C ILE A 621 23.68 -5.39 25.49
N VAL A 622 23.33 -6.22 24.52
CA VAL A 622 22.09 -6.13 23.75
C VAL A 622 21.29 -7.40 23.99
N MET A 623 20.03 -7.29 24.40
CA MET A 623 19.19 -8.46 24.67
C MET A 623 17.80 -8.30 24.04
N ASP A 624 17.32 -9.34 23.37
CA ASP A 624 15.95 -9.41 22.85
C ASP A 624 15.54 -10.88 22.63
N ASN A 625 14.24 -11.12 22.54
CA ASN A 625 13.66 -12.39 22.08
C ASN A 625 13.60 -12.45 20.55
N ASP A 626 13.28 -11.34 19.90
CA ASP A 626 13.11 -11.23 18.44
C ASP A 626 14.39 -10.68 17.75
N LEU A 627 15.57 -10.98 18.32
CA LEU A 627 16.87 -10.50 17.84
C LEU A 627 17.23 -11.12 16.48
N THR A 628 17.52 -10.27 15.49
CA THR A 628 18.00 -10.67 14.16
C THR A 628 19.29 -9.94 13.80
N ASP A 629 20.06 -10.46 12.83
CA ASP A 629 21.28 -9.79 12.34
C ASP A 629 21.01 -8.33 11.92
N LEU A 630 19.86 -8.07 11.30
CA LEU A 630 19.39 -6.72 10.93
C LEU A 630 19.27 -5.76 12.13
N ASN A 631 18.97 -6.24 13.33
CA ASN A 631 18.94 -5.40 14.54
C ASN A 631 20.34 -5.08 15.07
N ILE A 632 21.35 -5.87 14.68
CA ILE A 632 22.75 -5.78 15.12
C ILE A 632 23.59 -4.93 14.15
N GLU A 633 23.35 -5.01 12.84
CA GLU A 633 24.18 -4.35 11.81
C GLU A 633 24.39 -2.84 12.02
N TRP A 634 23.36 -2.10 12.43
CA TRP A 634 23.51 -0.65 12.66
C TRP A 634 24.38 -0.32 13.90
N ILE A 635 24.48 -1.26 14.85
CA ILE A 635 25.32 -1.14 16.05
C ILE A 635 26.77 -1.51 15.70
N LYS A 636 26.99 -2.59 14.93
CA LYS A 636 28.30 -2.95 14.36
C LYS A 636 28.93 -1.78 13.61
N ALA A 637 28.13 -1.01 12.84
CA ALA A 637 28.61 0.17 12.13
C ALA A 637 29.15 1.29 13.05
N LEU A 638 28.69 1.35 14.31
CA LEU A 638 29.17 2.28 15.35
C LEU A 638 30.34 1.70 16.17
N ARG A 639 30.38 0.38 16.39
CA ARG A 639 31.36 -0.35 17.22
C ARG A 639 32.49 -0.98 16.38
N LYS A 640 33.15 -0.18 15.55
CA LYS A 640 34.24 -0.69 14.67
C LYS A 640 35.43 -1.19 15.49
N ASN A 641 36.02 -2.31 15.06
CA ASN A 641 37.21 -2.95 15.63
C ASN A 641 37.06 -3.50 17.07
N ILE A 642 35.83 -3.70 17.55
CA ILE A 642 35.56 -4.28 18.89
C ILE A 642 35.07 -5.73 18.71
N PRO A 643 35.61 -6.71 19.45
CA PRO A 643 35.16 -8.09 19.37
C PRO A 643 33.70 -8.21 19.85
N LEU A 644 32.91 -8.99 19.11
CA LEU A 644 31.49 -9.22 19.38
C LEU A 644 31.20 -10.71 19.59
N SER A 645 30.35 -11.01 20.55
CA SER A 645 29.82 -12.36 20.83
C SER A 645 28.31 -12.34 20.65
N ILE A 646 27.81 -13.22 19.78
CA ILE A 646 26.37 -13.38 19.49
C ILE A 646 25.93 -14.72 20.05
N ILE A 647 25.15 -14.68 21.12
CA ILE A 647 24.69 -15.83 21.88
C ILE A 647 23.22 -16.06 21.56
N HIS A 648 22.86 -17.27 21.12
CA HIS A 648 21.47 -17.64 20.83
C HIS A 648 21.04 -18.85 21.67
N ASN A 649 20.17 -18.61 22.65
CA ASN A 649 19.53 -19.67 23.42
C ASN A 649 18.24 -20.11 22.71
N THR A 650 18.15 -21.38 22.29
CA THR A 650 17.01 -21.94 21.54
C THR A 650 16.02 -22.72 22.42
N TYR A 651 16.12 -22.63 23.74
CA TYR A 651 15.23 -23.30 24.69
C TYR A 651 13.75 -22.99 24.44
N GLN A 652 12.87 -23.99 24.64
CA GLN A 652 11.43 -23.89 24.37
C GLN A 652 10.60 -23.77 25.65
N PRO A 653 10.45 -22.57 26.24
CA PRO A 653 9.76 -22.37 27.52
C PRO A 653 8.25 -22.59 27.44
N GLN A 654 7.64 -22.52 26.25
CA GLN A 654 6.19 -22.66 26.05
C GLN A 654 5.80 -24.09 25.63
N LYS A 655 6.72 -25.06 25.75
CA LYS A 655 6.50 -26.47 25.41
C LYS A 655 5.30 -27.05 26.18
N GLY A 656 4.37 -27.66 25.45
CA GLY A 656 3.14 -28.25 26.01
C GLY A 656 1.95 -27.29 26.13
N LYS A 657 2.09 -26.00 25.82
CA LYS A 657 0.96 -25.05 25.72
C LYS A 657 0.29 -25.13 24.35
N THR A 658 -1.02 -24.87 24.29
CA THR A 658 -1.83 -24.93 23.05
C THR A 658 -2.18 -23.55 22.53
N PHE A 659 -2.13 -23.38 21.20
CA PHE A 659 -2.57 -22.16 20.51
C PHE A 659 -3.56 -22.51 19.39
N ARG A 660 -4.85 -22.25 19.65
CA ARG A 660 -5.99 -22.57 18.81
C ARG A 660 -6.37 -21.37 17.94
N LEU A 661 -6.14 -21.47 16.63
CA LEU A 661 -6.50 -20.44 15.67
C LEU A 661 -7.99 -20.51 15.31
N ALA A 662 -8.71 -19.42 15.56
CA ALA A 662 -10.13 -19.25 15.28
C ALA A 662 -10.38 -18.62 13.89
N PRO A 663 -11.32 -19.15 13.09
CA PRO A 663 -11.55 -18.72 11.70
C PRO A 663 -12.14 -17.32 11.56
N ASN A 664 -12.83 -16.83 12.58
CA ASN A 664 -13.41 -15.50 12.65
C ASN A 664 -13.50 -15.02 14.11
N LYS A 665 -13.78 -13.72 14.30
CA LYS A 665 -13.97 -13.11 15.64
C LYS A 665 -15.15 -13.73 16.41
N GLU A 666 -16.22 -14.14 15.74
CA GLU A 666 -17.41 -14.72 16.39
C GLU A 666 -17.09 -16.05 17.08
N THR A 667 -16.20 -16.89 16.52
CA THR A 667 -15.73 -18.11 17.18
C THR A 667 -15.02 -17.80 18.52
N VAL A 668 -14.16 -16.78 18.57
CA VAL A 668 -13.49 -16.37 19.83
C VAL A 668 -14.51 -15.82 20.82
N LEU A 669 -15.47 -15.00 20.36
CA LEU A 669 -16.54 -14.48 21.21
C LEU A 669 -17.44 -15.59 21.76
N ALA A 670 -17.74 -16.62 20.97
CA ALA A 670 -18.56 -17.76 21.40
C ALA A 670 -17.85 -18.63 22.45
N GLU A 671 -16.56 -18.92 22.27
CA GLU A 671 -15.75 -19.65 23.26
C GLU A 671 -15.62 -18.85 24.57
N LEU A 672 -15.43 -17.52 24.46
CA LEU A 672 -15.37 -16.61 25.62
C LEU A 672 -16.70 -16.54 26.36
N TRP A 673 -17.82 -16.48 25.64
CA TRP A 673 -19.16 -16.43 26.21
C TRP A 673 -19.55 -17.73 26.93
N GLU A 674 -19.20 -18.88 26.35
CA GLU A 674 -19.45 -20.18 26.98
C GLU A 674 -18.56 -20.37 28.22
N TRP A 675 -17.29 -19.97 28.17
CA TRP A 675 -16.43 -19.95 29.36
C TRP A 675 -16.98 -19.02 30.46
N ALA A 676 -17.41 -17.80 30.11
CA ALA A 676 -17.96 -16.85 31.07
C ALA A 676 -19.23 -17.39 31.74
N LYS A 677 -20.13 -17.99 30.96
CA LYS A 677 -21.34 -18.68 31.46
C LYS A 677 -21.00 -19.84 32.39
N GLN A 678 -19.97 -20.63 32.09
CA GLN A 678 -19.55 -21.73 32.97
C GLN A 678 -18.97 -21.20 34.28
N MET A 679 -18.17 -20.13 34.25
CA MET A 679 -17.60 -19.54 35.46
C MET A 679 -18.63 -18.81 36.32
N SER A 680 -19.64 -18.18 35.72
CA SER A 680 -20.70 -17.47 36.48
C SER A 680 -21.55 -18.42 37.33
N LEU A 681 -21.68 -19.70 36.90
CA LEU A 681 -22.38 -20.75 37.64
C LEU A 681 -21.58 -21.34 38.81
N LEU A 682 -20.29 -21.02 38.94
CA LEU A 682 -19.42 -21.55 39.99
C LEU A 682 -19.22 -20.55 41.14
N PRO A 683 -19.08 -21.03 42.40
CA PRO A 683 -18.57 -20.23 43.51
C PRO A 683 -17.19 -19.65 43.20
N SER A 684 -16.90 -18.44 43.68
CA SER A 684 -15.68 -17.67 43.38
C SER A 684 -14.37 -18.42 43.67
N GLU A 685 -14.36 -19.31 44.65
CA GLU A 685 -13.20 -20.13 45.04
C GLU A 685 -12.85 -21.18 43.97
N ASN A 686 -13.85 -21.68 43.24
CA ASN A 686 -13.73 -22.76 42.25
C ASN A 686 -13.60 -22.25 40.81
N ARG A 687 -13.57 -20.93 40.58
CA ARG A 687 -13.43 -20.34 39.24
C ARG A 687 -11.98 -20.38 38.76
N THR A 688 -11.81 -20.72 37.49
CA THR A 688 -10.56 -20.44 36.76
C THR A 688 -10.63 -19.05 36.15
N SER A 689 -9.48 -18.40 36.04
CA SER A 689 -9.36 -17.06 35.48
C SER A 689 -8.93 -17.11 34.02
N ALA A 690 -9.25 -16.06 33.26
CA ALA A 690 -8.83 -15.90 31.87
C ALA A 690 -8.27 -14.51 31.55
N SER A 691 -7.59 -14.41 30.41
CA SER A 691 -7.10 -13.15 29.84
C SER A 691 -7.81 -12.83 28.52
N LEU A 692 -8.19 -11.57 28.31
CA LEU A 692 -8.76 -11.08 27.04
C LEU A 692 -7.81 -10.04 26.41
N ILE A 693 -7.09 -10.45 25.38
CA ILE A 693 -5.98 -9.67 24.79
C ILE A 693 -6.40 -9.14 23.41
N CYS A 694 -6.56 -7.83 23.28
CA CYS A 694 -7.09 -7.21 22.06
C CYS A 694 -6.19 -6.06 21.57
N HIS A 695 -6.01 -5.92 20.25
CA HIS A 695 -5.33 -4.73 19.68
C HIS A 695 -6.20 -3.46 19.74
N LEU A 696 -7.53 -3.60 19.81
CA LEU A 696 -8.49 -2.50 19.70
C LEU A 696 -9.14 -2.17 21.04
N ARG A 697 -9.03 -0.91 21.48
CA ARG A 697 -9.70 -0.39 22.69
C ARG A 697 -11.21 -0.67 22.70
N LYS A 698 -11.88 -0.36 21.59
CA LYS A 698 -13.32 -0.59 21.39
C LYS A 698 -13.73 -2.07 21.51
N ASP A 699 -12.81 -2.99 21.23
CA ASP A 699 -13.08 -4.42 21.33
C ASP A 699 -13.02 -4.87 22.79
N VAL A 700 -12.02 -4.41 23.56
CA VAL A 700 -11.99 -4.60 25.03
C VAL A 700 -13.25 -4.04 25.67
N GLN A 701 -13.48 -2.73 25.50
CA GLN A 701 -14.61 -2.01 26.10
C GLN A 701 -15.96 -2.65 25.74
N GLY A 702 -16.20 -2.93 24.45
CA GLY A 702 -17.45 -3.50 23.98
C GLY A 702 -17.69 -4.95 24.45
N ILE A 703 -16.64 -5.77 24.56
CA ILE A 703 -16.74 -7.14 25.07
C ILE A 703 -16.93 -7.13 26.59
N VAL A 704 -16.09 -6.40 27.34
CA VAL A 704 -16.14 -6.34 28.80
C VAL A 704 -17.48 -5.82 29.28
N ARG A 705 -18.03 -4.76 28.68
CA ARG A 705 -19.39 -4.30 29.01
C ARG A 705 -20.43 -5.38 28.75
N SER A 706 -20.37 -6.07 27.61
CA SER A 706 -21.34 -7.12 27.28
C SER A 706 -21.28 -8.28 28.28
N LEU A 707 -20.08 -8.63 28.76
CA LEU A 707 -19.90 -9.65 29.79
C LEU A 707 -20.39 -9.17 31.17
N LYS A 708 -20.02 -7.96 31.60
CA LYS A 708 -20.50 -7.35 32.87
C LYS A 708 -22.03 -7.25 32.92
N THR A 709 -22.70 -7.01 31.78
CA THR A 709 -24.17 -6.97 31.69
C THR A 709 -24.82 -8.35 31.75
N ALA A 710 -24.19 -9.38 31.18
CA ALA A 710 -24.77 -10.73 31.08
C ALA A 710 -24.38 -11.66 32.24
N PHE A 711 -23.26 -11.38 32.90
CA PHE A 711 -22.66 -12.18 33.97
C PHE A 711 -22.11 -11.24 35.07
N PRO A 712 -22.98 -10.49 35.78
CA PRO A 712 -22.55 -9.50 36.78
C PRO A 712 -21.80 -10.11 37.97
N GLU A 713 -21.85 -11.43 38.14
CA GLU A 713 -21.14 -12.20 39.17
C GLU A 713 -19.63 -12.31 38.88
N LEU A 714 -19.19 -12.07 37.65
CA LEU A 714 -17.79 -12.19 37.24
C LEU A 714 -16.98 -10.94 37.60
N ARG A 715 -15.83 -11.15 38.24
CA ARG A 715 -14.90 -10.08 38.62
C ARG A 715 -14.00 -9.76 37.42
N ILE A 716 -14.32 -8.68 36.69
CA ILE A 716 -13.64 -8.31 35.42
C ILE A 716 -12.90 -6.96 35.54
N LYS A 717 -11.57 -6.99 35.35
CA LYS A 717 -10.69 -5.80 35.22
C LYS A 717 -10.38 -5.51 33.76
N GLU A 718 -10.29 -4.23 33.37
CA GLU A 718 -9.96 -3.82 32.00
C GLU A 718 -8.94 -2.68 31.89
N TYR A 719 -7.90 -2.86 31.06
CA TYR A 719 -6.79 -1.91 30.94
C TYR A 719 -6.53 -1.47 29.49
N HIS A 720 -6.75 -0.18 29.24
CA HIS A 720 -6.47 0.48 27.97
C HIS A 720 -5.91 1.89 28.15
N GLY A 721 -5.55 2.53 27.03
CA GLY A 721 -4.90 3.86 27.02
C GLY A 721 -5.72 5.01 27.64
N LYS A 722 -7.01 4.78 27.92
CA LYS A 722 -7.92 5.71 28.62
C LYS A 722 -8.44 5.17 29.98
N SER A 723 -8.01 3.99 30.44
CA SER A 723 -8.30 3.55 31.83
C SER A 723 -7.60 4.48 32.83
N ASP A 724 -8.07 4.51 34.07
CA ASP A 724 -7.49 5.37 35.12
C ASP A 724 -5.98 5.10 35.33
N PRO A 725 -5.10 6.11 35.18
CA PRO A 725 -3.68 5.98 35.48
C PRO A 725 -3.36 5.66 36.94
N VAL A 726 -4.23 6.03 37.90
CA VAL A 726 -4.03 5.73 39.32
C VAL A 726 -4.28 4.25 39.60
N GLU A 727 -5.47 3.73 39.22
CA GLU A 727 -5.79 2.30 39.28
C GLU A 727 -4.72 1.45 38.58
N LYS A 728 -4.30 1.80 37.35
CA LYS A 728 -3.23 1.08 36.64
C LYS A 728 -1.90 1.10 37.40
N ALA A 729 -1.51 2.23 37.99
CA ALA A 729 -0.25 2.32 38.72
C ALA A 729 -0.27 1.49 40.01
N HIS A 730 -1.42 1.48 40.71
CA HIS A 730 -1.65 0.61 41.86
C HIS A 730 -1.61 -0.87 41.45
N ASP A 731 -2.50 -1.29 40.55
CA ASP A 731 -2.68 -2.69 40.19
C ASP A 731 -1.43 -3.30 39.55
N PHE A 732 -0.69 -2.52 38.75
CA PHE A 732 0.56 -2.98 38.13
C PHE A 732 1.76 -2.99 39.10
N SER A 733 1.67 -2.35 40.27
CA SER A 733 2.72 -2.40 41.29
C SER A 733 2.78 -3.75 42.01
N ASN A 734 1.62 -4.39 42.23
CA ASN A 734 1.50 -5.74 42.76
C ASN A 734 0.33 -6.48 42.09
N VAL A 735 0.61 -7.09 40.94
CA VAL A 735 -0.41 -7.83 40.17
C VAL A 735 -0.84 -9.14 40.81
N GLU A 736 0.00 -9.77 41.63
CA GLU A 736 -0.34 -11.06 42.26
C GLU A 736 -1.44 -10.88 43.30
N GLU A 737 -1.40 -9.80 44.08
CA GLU A 737 -2.50 -9.48 45.00
C GLU A 737 -3.68 -8.86 44.23
N SER A 738 -3.43 -7.88 43.34
CA SER A 738 -4.49 -7.15 42.63
C SER A 738 -5.34 -8.04 41.70
N TRP A 739 -4.77 -9.15 41.19
CA TRP A 739 -5.47 -10.10 40.31
C TRP A 739 -5.66 -11.50 40.92
N LYS A 740 -5.39 -11.68 42.22
CA LYS A 740 -5.65 -12.90 43.01
C LYS A 740 -7.08 -13.42 42.87
N ASP A 741 -8.00 -12.47 42.79
CA ASP A 741 -9.44 -12.61 42.87
C ASP A 741 -10.15 -11.98 41.66
N VAL A 742 -9.49 -12.00 40.50
CA VAL A 742 -10.07 -11.52 39.23
C VAL A 742 -10.32 -12.71 38.31
N ASP A 743 -11.56 -12.81 37.82
CA ASP A 743 -12.01 -13.90 36.95
C ASP A 743 -11.58 -13.62 35.48
N LEU A 744 -11.62 -12.35 35.03
CA LEU A 744 -11.16 -11.96 33.69
C LEU A 744 -10.33 -10.67 33.73
N VAL A 745 -9.12 -10.70 33.15
CA VAL A 745 -8.29 -9.51 32.94
C VAL A 745 -8.23 -9.20 31.43
N ALA A 746 -8.82 -8.07 31.02
CA ALA A 746 -8.88 -7.65 29.63
C ALA A 746 -7.94 -6.48 29.33
N TYR A 747 -7.15 -6.52 28.25
CA TYR A 747 -6.19 -5.44 27.97
C TYR A 747 -5.79 -5.23 26.50
N THR A 748 -5.27 -4.03 26.26
CA THR A 748 -4.60 -3.62 25.01
C THR A 748 -3.08 -3.46 25.22
N SER A 749 -2.38 -2.82 24.27
CA SER A 749 -0.92 -2.55 24.29
C SER A 749 -0.40 -1.64 25.43
N THR A 750 -1.29 -1.29 26.36
CA THR A 750 -0.95 -0.79 27.70
C THR A 750 -0.11 -1.79 28.48
N LEU A 751 -0.46 -3.07 28.47
CA LEU A 751 0.19 -4.13 29.25
C LEU A 751 1.20 -4.89 28.35
N LYS A 752 2.35 -4.23 28.09
CA LYS A 752 3.39 -4.72 27.16
C LYS A 752 4.76 -5.00 27.80
N ILE A 753 5.21 -4.16 28.75
CA ILE A 753 6.55 -4.26 29.37
C ILE A 753 6.47 -3.79 30.83
N GLY A 754 7.17 -4.49 31.73
CA GLY A 754 7.25 -4.19 33.18
C GLY A 754 6.31 -5.00 34.08
N VAL A 755 5.31 -5.67 33.52
CA VAL A 755 4.34 -6.49 34.26
C VAL A 755 4.56 -7.98 33.98
N SER A 756 4.35 -8.85 34.97
CA SER A 756 4.37 -10.32 34.83
C SER A 756 3.52 -10.91 35.95
N CYS A 757 2.54 -11.74 35.61
CA CYS A 757 1.65 -12.43 36.56
C CYS A 757 1.89 -13.95 36.50
N THR A 758 1.99 -14.57 37.67
CA THR A 758 2.27 -15.99 37.92
C THR A 758 1.15 -16.70 38.68
N ASN A 759 0.03 -16.02 38.91
CA ASN A 759 -1.19 -16.62 39.47
C ASN A 759 -1.66 -17.83 38.62
N PRO A 760 -1.69 -19.06 39.19
CA PRO A 760 -2.02 -20.27 38.46
C PRO A 760 -3.50 -20.38 38.04
N LYS A 761 -4.40 -19.55 38.59
CA LYS A 761 -5.81 -19.52 38.16
C LYS A 761 -5.96 -19.12 36.69
N PHE A 762 -5.03 -18.33 36.14
CA PHE A 762 -5.08 -17.88 34.74
C PHE A 762 -4.66 -19.02 33.79
N GLU A 763 -5.63 -19.83 33.37
CA GLU A 763 -5.37 -20.99 32.52
C GLU A 763 -5.57 -20.73 31.02
N ARG A 764 -6.44 -19.77 30.65
CA ARG A 764 -6.87 -19.53 29.25
C ARG A 764 -6.71 -18.07 28.80
N ALA A 765 -6.37 -17.87 27.54
CA ALA A 765 -6.39 -16.55 26.87
C ALA A 765 -7.33 -16.53 25.66
N PHE A 766 -8.04 -15.41 25.48
CA PHE A 766 -8.85 -15.10 24.30
C PHE A 766 -8.25 -13.88 23.60
N CYS A 767 -7.92 -14.01 22.32
CA CYS A 767 -7.05 -13.09 21.61
C CYS A 767 -7.67 -12.56 20.31
N LEU A 768 -7.69 -11.24 20.13
CA LEU A 768 -8.18 -10.56 18.92
C LEU A 768 -7.12 -9.61 18.37
N PHE A 769 -6.41 -10.08 17.33
CA PHE A 769 -5.24 -9.39 16.76
C PHE A 769 -5.52 -8.91 15.33
N ASN A 770 -4.88 -7.80 14.96
CA ASN A 770 -4.99 -7.17 13.64
C ASN A 770 -3.59 -6.72 13.16
N SER A 771 -3.22 -7.14 11.96
CA SER A 771 -1.87 -6.98 11.41
C SER A 771 -1.43 -5.55 11.10
N TYR A 772 -2.32 -4.56 11.21
CA TYR A 772 -2.00 -3.15 10.90
C TYR A 772 -1.79 -2.29 12.16
N ILE A 773 -2.22 -2.76 13.33
CA ILE A 773 -2.23 -1.98 14.58
C ILE A 773 -0.90 -2.09 15.32
N GLU A 774 -0.35 -3.31 15.42
CA GLU A 774 0.77 -3.64 16.29
C GLU A 774 1.78 -4.52 15.55
N THR A 775 3.05 -4.50 15.96
CA THR A 775 4.09 -5.40 15.42
C THR A 775 3.99 -6.81 16.01
N ASN A 776 4.65 -7.79 15.39
CA ASN A 776 4.77 -9.14 15.95
C ASN A 776 5.42 -9.10 17.34
N ALA A 777 6.59 -8.46 17.48
CA ALA A 777 7.28 -8.30 18.77
C ALA A 777 6.38 -7.64 19.83
N GLY A 778 5.69 -6.54 19.48
CA GLY A 778 4.75 -5.86 20.37
C GLY A 778 3.53 -6.69 20.77
N THR A 779 3.13 -7.68 19.96
CA THR A 779 2.05 -8.63 20.27
C THR A 779 2.55 -9.78 21.14
N ASN A 780 3.72 -10.32 20.83
CA ASN A 780 4.40 -11.35 21.64
C ASN A 780 4.61 -10.85 23.07
N GLN A 781 5.06 -9.60 23.22
CA GLN A 781 5.18 -8.87 24.50
C GLN A 781 3.86 -8.78 25.31
N MET A 782 2.68 -8.82 24.67
CA MET A 782 1.38 -8.77 25.34
C MET A 782 0.89 -10.16 25.76
N LEU A 783 1.18 -11.19 24.95
CA LEU A 783 0.75 -12.57 25.18
C LEU A 783 1.38 -13.16 26.44
N PHE A 784 2.71 -13.14 26.52
CA PHE A 784 3.48 -13.85 27.55
C PHE A 784 3.64 -13.03 28.85
N ARG A 785 2.61 -12.26 29.22
CA ARG A 785 2.55 -11.51 30.48
C ARG A 785 1.86 -12.29 31.60
N MET A 786 0.96 -13.20 31.22
CA MET A 786 0.31 -14.16 32.11
C MET A 786 1.01 -15.51 31.96
N ARG A 787 1.93 -15.82 32.88
CA ARG A 787 2.89 -16.95 32.75
C ARG A 787 2.22 -18.32 32.75
N CYS A 788 1.15 -18.47 33.53
CA CYS A 788 0.47 -19.74 33.77
C CYS A 788 -0.53 -20.16 32.70
N ILE A 789 -0.84 -19.30 31.71
CA ILE A 789 -1.80 -19.63 30.65
C ILE A 789 -1.27 -20.79 29.81
N LYS A 790 -2.12 -21.82 29.67
CA LYS A 790 -1.86 -23.08 28.95
C LYS A 790 -2.54 -23.10 27.58
N ASP A 791 -3.75 -22.53 27.48
CA ASP A 791 -4.59 -22.59 26.27
C ASP A 791 -4.93 -21.19 25.73
N TYR A 792 -4.56 -20.93 24.48
CA TYR A 792 -4.79 -19.65 23.80
C TYR A 792 -5.76 -19.82 22.64
N ILE A 793 -6.85 -19.06 22.62
CA ILE A 793 -7.79 -19.00 21.50
C ILE A 793 -7.59 -17.67 20.79
N CYS A 794 -7.21 -17.69 19.51
CA CYS A 794 -6.82 -16.47 18.81
C CYS A 794 -7.46 -16.32 17.42
N HIS A 795 -8.05 -15.15 17.16
CA HIS A 795 -8.36 -14.71 15.80
C HIS A 795 -7.40 -13.62 15.34
N ILE A 796 -6.85 -13.79 14.13
CA ILE A 796 -5.90 -12.87 13.50
C ILE A 796 -6.51 -12.27 12.22
N GLU A 797 -6.83 -10.97 12.23
CA GLU A 797 -7.21 -10.21 11.05
C GLU A 797 -5.95 -9.81 10.26
N GLN A 798 -5.54 -10.66 9.31
CA GLN A 798 -4.45 -10.35 8.38
C GLN A 798 -4.94 -9.48 7.22
N ARG A 799 -4.55 -8.21 7.20
CA ARG A 799 -4.78 -7.32 6.05
C ARG A 799 -3.76 -7.61 4.94
N THR A 800 -4.19 -7.54 3.69
CA THR A 800 -3.29 -7.68 2.54
C THR A 800 -2.48 -6.41 2.34
N SER A 801 -1.15 -6.52 2.47
CA SER A 801 -0.23 -5.42 2.21
C SER A 801 0.75 -5.78 1.09
N ASN A 802 1.03 -4.83 0.19
CA ASN A 802 2.00 -4.99 -0.90
C ASN A 802 3.38 -4.39 -0.55
N VAL A 803 3.62 -4.03 0.72
CA VAL A 803 4.91 -3.50 1.18
C VAL A 803 6.06 -4.48 0.96
N PRO A 804 7.30 -4.00 0.73
CA PRO A 804 8.48 -4.84 0.63
C PRO A 804 8.86 -5.46 1.97
N ILE A 805 9.58 -6.58 1.93
CA ILE A 805 9.95 -7.40 3.12
C ILE A 805 11.44 -7.78 3.15
N ILE A 806 12.22 -7.29 2.18
CA ILE A 806 13.66 -7.47 2.02
C ILE A 806 14.30 -6.12 1.67
N GLU A 807 15.59 -5.92 1.97
CA GLU A 807 16.30 -4.64 1.81
C GLU A 807 16.26 -4.12 0.36
N ASP A 808 16.62 -4.93 -0.63
CA ASP A 808 16.51 -4.57 -2.05
C ASP A 808 15.09 -4.20 -2.48
N GLY A 809 14.10 -4.82 -1.84
CA GLY A 809 12.69 -4.52 -2.04
C GLY A 809 12.32 -3.17 -1.43
N LEU A 810 12.90 -2.81 -0.28
CA LEU A 810 12.69 -1.54 0.39
C LEU A 810 13.32 -0.39 -0.40
N PHE A 811 14.56 -0.53 -0.86
CA PHE A 811 15.20 0.48 -1.68
C PHE A 811 14.58 0.58 -3.09
N ARG A 812 14.18 -0.54 -3.72
CA ARG A 812 13.37 -0.48 -4.97
C ARG A 812 11.99 0.11 -4.75
N TRP A 813 11.36 -0.12 -3.60
CA TRP A 813 10.09 0.54 -3.23
C TRP A 813 10.28 2.04 -3.04
N LEU A 814 11.38 2.47 -2.42
CA LEU A 814 11.75 3.88 -2.25
C LEU A 814 12.01 4.55 -3.60
N LEU A 815 12.77 3.91 -4.50
CA LEU A 815 13.02 4.38 -5.87
C LEU A 815 11.73 4.42 -6.71
N SER A 816 10.89 3.38 -6.64
CA SER A 816 9.63 3.30 -7.41
C SER A 816 8.50 4.15 -6.86
N ALA A 817 8.57 4.57 -5.59
CA ALA A 817 7.76 5.65 -5.04
C ALA A 817 8.09 7.03 -5.64
N LYS A 818 9.18 7.14 -6.43
CA LYS A 818 9.57 8.23 -7.34
C LYS A 818 9.26 9.65 -6.87
N ARG A 819 10.29 10.37 -6.38
CA ARG A 819 10.34 11.85 -6.24
C ARG A 819 9.28 12.54 -5.37
N GLU A 820 8.33 11.78 -4.80
CA GLU A 820 7.13 12.32 -4.16
C GLU A 820 7.08 12.09 -2.64
N CYS A 821 8.16 11.68 -1.97
CA CYS A 821 8.42 11.90 -0.53
C CYS A 821 9.72 11.17 -0.17
N LEU A 822 10.63 11.84 0.54
CA LEU A 822 11.59 11.10 1.37
C LEU A 822 10.81 10.62 2.62
N PRO A 823 11.24 9.53 3.28
CA PRO A 823 10.61 9.08 4.53
C PRO A 823 10.70 10.20 5.56
N ARG A 824 9.59 10.53 6.23
CA ARG A 824 9.50 11.65 7.19
C ARG A 824 10.55 11.52 8.30
N GLU A 825 10.86 10.29 8.69
CA GLU A 825 11.88 9.93 9.67
C GLU A 825 13.33 10.28 9.24
N LEU A 826 13.60 10.35 7.93
CA LEU A 826 14.87 10.78 7.33
C LEU A 826 14.85 12.25 6.87
N GLN A 827 13.70 12.76 6.40
CA GLN A 827 13.52 14.18 6.10
C GLN A 827 13.78 15.04 7.32
N ASN A 828 13.13 14.72 8.44
CA ASN A 828 13.16 15.45 9.72
C ASN A 828 14.56 15.73 10.31
N ARG A 829 15.63 15.23 9.69
CA ARG A 829 17.02 15.32 10.17
C ARG A 829 17.92 16.15 9.24
N GLY A 830 17.47 16.51 8.04
CA GLY A 830 18.29 17.25 7.04
C GLY A 830 19.51 16.50 6.47
N ILE A 831 19.78 15.26 6.92
CA ILE A 831 21.04 14.54 6.63
C ILE A 831 21.21 14.21 5.13
N PHE A 832 20.12 13.97 4.40
CA PHE A 832 20.17 13.58 2.99
C PHE A 832 19.22 14.43 2.14
N PRO A 833 19.71 15.11 1.09
CA PRO A 833 18.87 15.99 0.26
C PRO A 833 17.92 15.22 -0.67
N ASP A 834 18.22 13.96 -0.99
CA ASP A 834 17.48 13.17 -1.97
C ASP A 834 17.52 11.64 -1.69
N ILE A 835 16.70 10.88 -2.42
CA ILE A 835 16.60 9.41 -2.28
C ILE A 835 17.87 8.69 -2.73
N ASP A 836 18.55 9.18 -3.78
CA ASP A 836 19.78 8.57 -4.28
C ASP A 836 20.93 8.82 -3.28
N SER A 837 20.92 9.95 -2.56
CA SER A 837 21.81 10.21 -1.42
C SER A 837 21.59 9.24 -0.26
N ILE A 838 20.34 8.87 0.08
CA ILE A 838 20.06 7.81 1.07
C ILE A 838 20.64 6.47 0.60
N ILE A 839 20.50 6.13 -0.69
CA ILE A 839 20.95 4.85 -1.25
C ILE A 839 22.49 4.79 -1.33
N ARG A 840 23.16 5.87 -1.75
CA ARG A 840 24.63 6.00 -1.70
C ARG A 840 25.17 5.85 -0.27
N ASN A 841 24.41 6.29 0.73
CA ASN A 841 24.78 6.25 2.15
C ASN A 841 24.06 5.14 2.94
N LYS A 842 23.65 4.05 2.29
CA LYS A 842 22.90 2.94 2.92
C LYS A 842 23.58 2.34 4.16
N ASP A 843 24.90 2.43 4.24
CA ASP A 843 25.74 1.88 5.31
C ASP A 843 25.98 2.86 6.48
N VAL A 844 25.48 4.09 6.39
CA VAL A 844 25.49 5.06 7.51
C VAL A 844 24.55 4.55 8.62
N PRO A 845 24.95 4.59 9.92
CA PRO A 845 24.14 4.09 11.03
C PRO A 845 22.69 4.62 11.06
N SER A 846 22.49 5.89 10.71
CA SER A 846 21.15 6.51 10.57
C SER A 846 20.26 5.82 9.54
N VAL A 847 20.83 5.41 8.40
CA VAL A 847 20.09 4.71 7.34
C VAL A 847 19.91 3.24 7.71
N ARG A 848 20.93 2.56 8.24
CA ARG A 848 20.82 1.16 8.71
C ARG A 848 19.75 1.01 9.80
N LEU A 849 19.69 1.92 10.78
CA LEU A 849 18.64 1.94 11.80
C LEU A 849 17.24 2.14 11.20
N TRP A 850 17.11 3.01 10.21
CA TRP A 850 15.85 3.23 9.49
C TRP A 850 15.42 2.00 8.67
N VAL A 851 16.36 1.34 7.97
CA VAL A 851 16.12 0.08 7.24
C VAL A 851 15.62 -1.01 8.20
N ALA A 852 16.28 -1.18 9.35
CA ALA A 852 15.89 -2.15 10.37
C ALA A 852 14.44 -1.91 10.86
N PHE A 853 14.12 -0.66 11.23
CA PHE A 853 12.77 -0.26 11.64
C PHE A 853 11.71 -0.52 10.54
N MET A 854 12.00 -0.10 9.30
CA MET A 854 11.03 -0.18 8.21
C MET A 854 10.80 -1.60 7.72
N LEU A 855 11.87 -2.42 7.62
CA LEU A 855 11.73 -3.83 7.30
C LEU A 855 10.96 -4.57 8.38
N GLU A 856 11.23 -4.36 9.67
CA GLU A 856 10.47 -5.01 10.74
C GLU A 856 8.98 -4.58 10.70
N LYS A 857 8.69 -3.28 10.60
CA LYS A 857 7.33 -2.72 10.45
C LYS A 857 6.59 -3.30 9.24
N PHE A 858 7.27 -3.51 8.11
CA PHE A 858 6.67 -4.06 6.89
C PHE A 858 6.54 -5.59 6.91
N ARG A 859 7.57 -6.32 7.39
CA ARG A 859 7.54 -7.78 7.65
C ARG A 859 6.39 -8.09 8.60
N SER A 860 6.29 -7.39 9.75
CA SER A 860 5.15 -7.47 10.66
C SER A 860 3.81 -7.22 9.94
N ARG A 861 3.63 -6.11 9.24
CA ARG A 861 2.33 -5.81 8.58
C ARG A 861 1.89 -6.84 7.54
N ARG A 862 2.82 -7.34 6.73
CA ARG A 862 2.53 -8.22 5.58
C ARG A 862 2.48 -9.70 5.97
N LEU A 863 3.25 -10.11 6.98
CA LEU A 863 3.43 -11.52 7.37
C LEU A 863 2.94 -11.84 8.79
N PHE A 864 2.26 -10.91 9.46
CA PHE A 864 1.86 -10.99 10.88
C PHE A 864 1.45 -12.38 11.35
N GLY A 865 0.41 -12.96 10.73
CA GLY A 865 -0.13 -14.26 11.16
C GLY A 865 0.83 -15.43 10.94
N TRP A 866 1.65 -15.38 9.87
CA TRP A 866 2.67 -16.40 9.61
C TRP A 866 3.83 -16.30 10.59
N ARG A 867 4.42 -15.11 10.77
CA ARG A 867 5.52 -14.89 11.73
C ARG A 867 5.09 -15.22 13.16
N MET A 868 3.83 -14.94 13.49
CA MET A 868 3.27 -15.30 14.79
C MET A 868 3.18 -16.81 14.99
N VAL A 869 2.63 -17.55 14.04
CA VAL A 869 2.54 -19.03 14.13
C VAL A 869 3.91 -19.70 14.11
N ASP A 870 4.84 -19.16 13.32
CA ASP A 870 6.24 -19.60 13.25
C ASP A 870 6.96 -19.37 14.59
N PHE A 871 6.84 -18.17 15.15
CA PHE A 871 7.38 -17.83 16.48
C PHE A 871 6.83 -18.76 17.59
N LEU A 872 5.50 -18.95 17.64
CA LEU A 872 4.86 -19.79 18.66
C LEU A 872 5.29 -21.26 18.54
N ARG A 873 5.50 -21.76 17.32
CA ARG A 873 6.07 -23.10 17.07
C ARG A 873 7.51 -23.19 17.56
N ASN A 874 8.34 -22.20 17.26
CA ASN A 874 9.74 -22.16 17.69
C ASN A 874 9.86 -22.06 19.23
N ALA A 875 8.88 -21.47 19.91
CA ALA A 875 8.76 -21.46 21.37
C ALA A 875 8.25 -22.80 21.98
N GLY A 876 7.89 -23.79 21.15
CA GLY A 876 7.45 -25.13 21.56
C GLY A 876 5.93 -25.34 21.66
N MET A 877 5.10 -24.38 21.23
CA MET A 877 3.64 -24.48 21.38
C MET A 877 2.99 -25.38 20.32
N LEU A 878 1.94 -26.10 20.73
CA LEU A 878 1.09 -26.89 19.85
C LEU A 878 0.06 -26.00 19.16
N ILE A 879 0.23 -25.78 17.86
CA ILE A 879 -0.68 -24.97 17.04
C ILE A 879 -1.79 -25.85 16.46
N SER A 880 -3.06 -25.50 16.71
CA SER A 880 -4.22 -26.15 16.11
C SER A 880 -5.22 -25.13 15.56
N ILE A 881 -6.25 -25.61 14.86
CA ILE A 881 -7.28 -24.77 14.24
C ILE A 881 -8.64 -25.22 14.77
N ILE A 882 -9.47 -24.27 15.19
CA ILE A 882 -10.85 -24.54 15.56
C ILE A 882 -11.66 -24.71 14.27
N GLU A 883 -12.19 -25.91 14.04
CA GLU A 883 -13.08 -26.17 12.92
C GLU A 883 -14.47 -25.58 13.17
N LEU A 884 -15.09 -25.05 12.12
CA LEU A 884 -16.42 -24.44 12.19
C LEU A 884 -17.48 -25.54 12.34
N ILE A 885 -17.91 -25.81 13.58
CA ILE A 885 -19.14 -26.55 13.83
C ILE A 885 -20.31 -25.66 13.36
N PRO A 886 -21.12 -26.09 12.37
CA PRO A 886 -22.26 -25.30 11.92
C PRO A 886 -23.33 -25.27 13.02
N LYS A 887 -23.51 -24.11 13.68
CA LYS A 887 -24.59 -23.93 14.65
C LYS A 887 -25.97 -23.85 13.94
N PRO A 888 -27.06 -24.27 14.60
CA PRO A 888 -28.42 -24.17 14.06
C PRO A 888 -28.83 -22.73 13.71
N LYS A 889 -29.78 -22.61 12.78
CA LYS A 889 -30.44 -21.33 12.43
C LYS A 889 -31.45 -20.91 13.52
N ASP A 890 -30.98 -20.48 14.69
CA ASP A 890 -31.87 -19.85 15.68
C ASP A 890 -31.60 -18.36 15.86
N ASN A 891 -32.66 -17.62 16.21
CA ASN A 891 -32.75 -16.16 16.19
C ASN A 891 -31.96 -15.44 17.32
N THR A 892 -30.84 -15.99 17.76
CA THR A 892 -29.90 -15.26 18.63
C THR A 892 -29.21 -14.15 17.86
N ILE A 893 -29.29 -12.92 18.40
CA ILE A 893 -28.46 -11.78 17.98
C ILE A 893 -27.00 -12.22 18.00
N SER A 894 -26.25 -11.99 16.91
CA SER A 894 -24.83 -12.35 16.86
C SER A 894 -24.08 -11.62 17.98
N LEU A 895 -23.17 -12.31 18.68
CA LEU A 895 -22.36 -11.70 19.74
C LEU A 895 -21.58 -10.49 19.21
N SER A 896 -21.14 -10.53 17.95
CA SER A 896 -20.54 -9.38 17.26
C SER A 896 -21.47 -8.16 17.12
N GLN A 897 -22.79 -8.34 17.08
CA GLN A 897 -23.77 -7.25 17.08
C GLN A 897 -23.93 -6.67 18.50
N THR A 898 -24.07 -7.53 19.52
CA THR A 898 -24.11 -7.11 20.93
C THR A 898 -22.88 -6.29 21.31
N VAL A 899 -21.68 -6.77 20.97
CA VAL A 899 -20.42 -6.05 21.19
C VAL A 899 -20.36 -4.69 20.46
N LYS A 900 -20.94 -4.58 19.25
CA LYS A 900 -21.04 -3.30 18.52
C LYS A 900 -22.01 -2.32 19.18
N VAL A 901 -23.14 -2.81 19.69
CA VAL A 901 -24.11 -1.99 20.44
C VAL A 901 -23.46 -1.48 21.73
N SER A 902 -22.87 -2.37 22.54
CA SER A 902 -22.11 -2.01 23.74
C SER A 902 -21.00 -0.99 23.46
N SER A 903 -20.21 -1.17 22.40
CA SER A 903 -19.18 -0.21 21.98
C SER A 903 -19.76 1.14 21.54
N SER A 904 -21.01 1.20 21.08
CA SER A 904 -21.66 2.46 20.69
C SER A 904 -22.18 3.21 21.91
N ILE A 905 -22.72 2.50 22.91
CA ILE A 905 -23.17 3.07 24.18
C ILE A 905 -21.98 3.64 24.97
N ILE A 906 -20.86 2.90 25.06
CA ILE A 906 -19.64 3.40 25.73
C ILE A 906 -19.11 4.67 25.05
N LYS A 907 -19.24 4.80 23.72
CA LYS A 907 -18.86 6.02 23.02
C LYS A 907 -19.77 7.19 23.41
N ALA A 908 -21.08 6.96 23.59
CA ALA A 908 -22.01 7.99 24.06
C ALA A 908 -21.73 8.41 25.51
N GLU A 909 -21.40 7.47 26.39
CA GLU A 909 -20.96 7.77 27.76
C GLU A 909 -19.63 8.54 27.78
N GLU A 910 -18.61 8.13 27.02
CA GLU A 910 -17.35 8.90 26.90
C GLU A 910 -17.61 10.33 26.40
N ILE A 911 -18.62 10.54 25.54
CA ILE A 911 -19.04 11.86 25.05
C ILE A 911 -19.73 12.67 26.16
N SER A 912 -20.66 12.06 26.88
CA SER A 912 -21.36 12.67 28.02
C SER A 912 -20.39 13.08 29.13
N ASP A 913 -19.48 12.16 29.49
CA ASP A 913 -18.40 12.36 30.45
C ASP A 913 -17.50 13.55 30.11
N ILE A 914 -17.18 13.75 28.82
CA ILE A 914 -16.38 14.92 28.36
C ILE A 914 -17.22 16.20 28.41
N SER A 915 -18.50 16.15 28.01
CA SER A 915 -19.39 17.33 28.07
C SER A 915 -19.65 17.82 29.50
N ASN A 916 -19.62 16.90 30.47
CA ASN A 916 -19.85 17.18 31.89
C ASN A 916 -18.55 17.38 32.71
N ALA A 917 -17.36 17.17 32.11
CA ALA A 917 -16.07 17.32 32.80
C ALA A 917 -15.80 18.76 33.24
N ARG A 918 -14.94 18.95 34.24
CA ARG A 918 -14.61 20.29 34.77
C ARG A 918 -14.10 21.21 33.65
N ILE A 919 -14.59 22.45 33.62
CA ILE A 919 -14.07 23.51 32.77
C ILE A 919 -12.72 23.96 33.32
N LEU A 920 -11.71 24.01 32.44
CA LEU A 920 -10.36 24.46 32.76
C LEU A 920 -10.09 25.79 32.07
N ASP A 921 -9.51 26.74 32.80
CA ASP A 921 -8.78 27.86 32.20
C ASP A 921 -7.47 27.39 31.53
N HIS A 922 -6.80 28.31 30.83
CA HIS A 922 -5.59 28.00 30.06
C HIS A 922 -4.39 27.65 30.95
N GLU A 923 -4.25 28.27 32.12
CA GLU A 923 -3.10 28.04 33.02
C GLU A 923 -3.19 26.65 33.67
N ILE A 924 -4.38 26.28 34.17
CA ILE A 924 -4.63 24.94 34.73
C ILE A 924 -4.53 23.89 33.63
N ALA A 925 -4.98 24.17 32.40
CA ALA A 925 -4.81 23.26 31.28
C ALA A 925 -3.33 22.99 30.96
N GLU A 926 -2.49 24.03 30.85
CA GLU A 926 -1.05 23.90 30.61
C GLU A 926 -0.32 23.16 31.74
N VAL A 927 -0.66 23.45 33.00
CA VAL A 927 -0.13 22.70 34.16
C VAL A 927 -0.55 21.23 34.10
N LEU A 928 -1.81 20.94 33.76
CA LEU A 928 -2.31 19.58 33.62
C LEU A 928 -1.68 18.85 32.43
N GLU A 929 -1.45 19.50 31.29
CA GLU A 929 -0.74 18.92 30.14
C GLU A 929 0.65 18.44 30.53
N ASN A 930 1.41 19.27 31.23
CA ASN A 930 2.76 18.96 31.71
C ASN A 930 2.77 17.97 32.90
N LYS A 931 1.65 17.78 33.61
CA LYS A 931 1.52 16.81 34.71
C LYS A 931 1.75 15.37 34.23
N PRO A 932 2.75 14.62 34.75
CA PRO A 932 3.10 13.29 34.25
C PRO A 932 2.06 12.20 34.59
N LYS A 933 1.26 12.39 35.64
CA LYS A 933 0.13 11.52 36.01
C LYS A 933 -1.14 12.34 36.15
N LYS A 934 -2.09 12.10 35.25
CA LYS A 934 -3.42 12.74 35.23
C LYS A 934 -4.46 11.75 35.79
N THR A 935 -5.46 12.21 36.53
CA THR A 935 -6.65 11.39 36.85
C THR A 935 -7.54 11.23 35.61
N LEU A 936 -8.50 10.30 35.65
CA LEU A 936 -9.49 10.17 34.57
C LEU A 936 -10.32 11.45 34.37
N GLU A 937 -10.64 12.15 35.45
CA GLU A 937 -11.35 13.44 35.41
C GLU A 937 -10.49 14.55 34.79
N GLU A 938 -9.20 14.65 35.15
CA GLU A 938 -8.26 15.60 34.54
C GLU A 938 -8.08 15.32 33.04
N MET A 939 -8.04 14.04 32.63
CA MET A 939 -7.99 13.66 31.21
C MET A 939 -9.26 14.07 30.45
N ARG A 940 -10.46 13.89 31.04
CA ARG A 940 -11.74 14.32 30.44
C ARG A 940 -11.85 15.84 30.37
N SER A 941 -11.34 16.54 31.39
CA SER A 941 -11.34 18.00 31.47
C SER A 941 -10.38 18.62 30.45
N LEU A 942 -9.24 17.98 30.19
CA LEU A 942 -8.35 18.32 29.07
C LEU A 942 -8.97 18.01 27.71
N ASP A 943 -9.58 16.82 27.51
CA ASP A 943 -10.33 16.51 26.29
C ASP A 943 -11.42 17.58 26.03
N ARG A 944 -12.14 18.04 27.08
CA ARG A 944 -13.11 19.15 27.01
C ARG A 944 -12.44 20.46 26.59
N HIS A 945 -11.40 20.88 27.32
CA HIS A 945 -10.68 22.12 27.06
C HIS A 945 -10.13 22.16 25.62
N HIS A 946 -9.48 21.09 25.14
CA HIS A 946 -8.96 20.99 23.77
C HIS A 946 -10.03 21.07 22.68
N ILE A 947 -11.27 20.64 22.94
CA ILE A 947 -12.36 20.80 21.98
C ILE A 947 -12.87 22.25 22.01
N VAL A 948 -13.10 22.81 23.19
CA VAL A 948 -13.54 24.20 23.39
C VAL A 948 -12.55 25.20 22.76
N GLU A 949 -11.27 25.10 23.12
CA GLU A 949 -10.15 25.90 22.60
C GLU A 949 -9.99 25.71 21.08
N CYS A 950 -10.09 24.47 20.57
CA CYS A 950 -10.04 24.20 19.15
C CYS A 950 -11.13 24.96 18.37
N TYR A 951 -12.36 24.98 18.88
CA TYR A 951 -13.52 25.53 18.18
C TYR A 951 -13.85 26.98 18.51
N ASP A 952 -13.17 27.60 19.47
CA ASP A 952 -13.39 29.01 19.86
C ASP A 952 -14.82 29.26 20.39
N ILE A 953 -15.38 28.27 21.09
CA ILE A 953 -16.74 28.30 21.65
C ILE A 953 -16.72 28.52 23.16
N LEU A 954 -17.83 28.98 23.74
CA LEU A 954 -17.97 29.03 25.20
C LEU A 954 -17.96 27.61 25.79
N PRO A 955 -17.23 27.33 26.89
CA PRO A 955 -17.18 25.99 27.49
C PRO A 955 -18.55 25.39 27.79
N GLU A 956 -19.52 26.22 28.17
CA GLU A 956 -20.90 25.88 28.52
C GLU A 956 -21.74 25.48 27.29
N SER A 957 -21.32 25.88 26.08
CA SER A 957 -22.01 25.58 24.83
C SER A 957 -21.65 24.22 24.22
N LEU A 958 -20.68 23.50 24.80
CA LEU A 958 -20.24 22.21 24.32
C LEU A 958 -21.23 21.09 24.68
N THR A 959 -22.06 20.69 23.72
CA THR A 959 -23.05 19.61 23.89
C THR A 959 -22.51 18.22 23.50
N GLU A 960 -23.18 17.16 23.97
CA GLU A 960 -22.90 15.78 23.55
C GLU A 960 -23.00 15.59 22.02
N GLU A 961 -24.02 16.20 21.39
CA GLU A 961 -24.21 16.14 19.95
C GLU A 961 -23.04 16.79 19.19
N PHE A 962 -22.55 17.93 19.70
CA PHE A 962 -21.36 18.61 19.16
C PHE A 962 -20.15 17.67 19.18
N ILE A 963 -19.83 17.06 20.33
CA ILE A 963 -18.67 16.18 20.48
C ILE A 963 -18.82 14.94 19.60
N SER A 964 -20.03 14.38 19.49
CA SER A 964 -20.30 13.20 18.65
C SER A 964 -19.99 13.46 17.16
N LYS A 965 -20.37 14.64 16.65
CA LYS A 965 -20.24 15.05 15.25
C LYS A 965 -18.85 15.64 14.94
N TYR A 966 -18.33 16.51 15.80
CA TYR A 966 -17.15 17.34 15.56
C TYR A 966 -15.94 17.04 16.46
N GLY A 967 -16.12 16.42 17.63
CA GLY A 967 -15.04 16.07 18.57
C GLY A 967 -14.10 14.95 18.13
N ASN A 968 -14.08 14.59 16.84
CA ASN A 968 -13.12 13.64 16.28
C ASN A 968 -11.91 14.35 15.67
N TYR A 969 -10.74 13.72 15.78
CA TYR A 969 -9.45 14.27 15.36
C TYR A 969 -9.44 14.89 13.94
N ASN A 970 -10.15 14.30 12.97
CA ASN A 970 -10.16 14.83 11.61
C ASN A 970 -10.92 16.15 11.50
N HIS A 971 -12.07 16.29 12.19
CA HIS A 971 -12.83 17.54 12.19
C HIS A 971 -12.09 18.64 12.95
N MET A 972 -11.50 18.32 14.11
CA MET A 972 -10.64 19.28 14.84
C MET A 972 -9.42 19.71 14.01
N LYS A 973 -8.77 18.77 13.30
CA LYS A 973 -7.67 19.07 12.37
C LYS A 973 -8.12 20.01 11.24
N TRP A 974 -9.26 19.75 10.61
CA TRP A 974 -9.80 20.60 9.55
C TRP A 974 -10.17 21.99 10.07
N PHE A 975 -10.81 22.08 11.24
CA PHE A 975 -11.18 23.36 11.83
C PHE A 975 -9.95 24.21 12.20
N ARG A 976 -8.92 23.60 12.81
CA ARG A 976 -7.64 24.29 13.08
C ARG A 976 -7.00 24.82 11.80
N ALA A 977 -7.15 24.12 10.67
CA ALA A 977 -6.65 24.57 9.37
C ALA A 977 -7.43 25.77 8.80
N TYR A 978 -8.75 25.87 9.05
CA TYR A 978 -9.53 27.08 8.74
C TYR A 978 -9.14 28.26 9.64
N ARG A 979 -9.14 28.04 10.96
CA ARG A 979 -8.81 29.07 11.96
C ARG A 979 -7.45 29.70 11.68
N GLN A 980 -6.43 28.90 11.34
CA GLN A 980 -5.08 29.38 11.04
C GLN A 980 -4.98 30.29 9.81
N LEU A 981 -5.81 30.10 8.78
CA LEU A 981 -5.84 31.02 7.63
C LEU A 981 -6.50 32.34 8.00
N ARG A 982 -7.65 32.28 8.66
CA ARG A 982 -8.46 33.45 9.00
C ARG A 982 -7.81 34.32 10.06
N ASP A 983 -7.18 33.72 11.07
CA ASP A 983 -6.51 34.42 12.17
C ASP A 983 -5.18 35.09 11.72
N ALA A 984 -4.69 34.80 10.51
CA ALA A 984 -3.49 35.44 9.94
C ALA A 984 -3.73 36.83 9.33
N GLY A 985 -4.97 37.16 8.94
CA GLY A 985 -5.32 38.46 8.35
C GLY A 985 -5.04 38.61 6.85
N THR A 986 -5.85 39.47 6.20
CA THR A 986 -5.81 39.94 4.79
C THR A 986 -5.03 39.14 3.75
N ASP A 987 -5.77 38.63 2.77
CA ASP A 987 -5.31 37.82 1.64
C ASP A 987 -4.71 36.44 1.99
N ASN A 988 -4.89 35.51 1.05
CA ASN A 988 -4.55 34.10 1.23
C ASN A 988 -3.05 33.82 1.07
N GLU A 989 -2.27 34.75 0.51
CA GLU A 989 -0.82 34.62 0.29
C GLU A 989 -0.06 35.07 1.56
N THR A 990 -0.46 36.20 2.14
CA THR A 990 -0.01 36.69 3.46
C THR A 990 -0.30 35.67 4.58
N ALA A 991 -1.47 35.00 4.54
CA ALA A 991 -1.78 33.92 5.47
C ALA A 991 -0.82 32.71 5.35
N VAL A 992 -0.45 32.33 4.13
CA VAL A 992 0.54 31.26 3.88
C VAL A 992 1.93 31.68 4.35
N GLU A 993 2.33 32.94 4.18
CA GLU A 993 3.57 33.46 4.75
C GLU A 993 3.59 33.41 6.29
N ALA A 994 2.51 33.85 6.96
CA ALA A 994 2.41 33.82 8.42
C ALA A 994 2.52 32.38 8.97
N ILE A 995 1.84 31.41 8.32
CA ILE A 995 1.96 29.99 8.64
C ILE A 995 3.39 29.48 8.39
N THR A 996 4.04 29.91 7.31
CA THR A 996 5.44 29.55 7.00
C THR A 996 6.42 30.07 8.06
N ARG A 997 6.28 31.33 8.47
CA ARG A 997 7.09 31.95 9.55
C ARG A 997 6.86 31.27 10.90
N LYS A 998 5.65 30.76 11.16
CA LYS A 998 5.34 29.96 12.36
C LYS A 998 5.92 28.55 12.32
N ASP A 999 5.76 27.82 11.21
CA ASP A 999 6.39 26.50 11.00
C ASP A 999 7.93 26.60 11.05
N TYR A 1000 8.53 27.73 10.63
CA TYR A 1000 9.96 28.04 10.80
C TYR A 1000 10.36 28.17 12.28
N ARG A 1001 9.62 28.97 13.07
CA ARG A 1001 9.89 29.17 14.51
C ARG A 1001 9.67 27.90 15.37
N GLU A 1002 8.76 27.01 14.95
CA GLU A 1002 8.49 25.73 15.62
C GLU A 1002 9.45 24.59 15.17
N ASP A 1003 10.55 24.93 14.49
CA ASP A 1003 11.61 24.01 14.01
C ASP A 1003 11.06 22.86 13.12
N ARG A 1004 9.98 23.13 12.38
CA ARG A 1004 9.28 22.13 11.53
C ARG A 1004 9.77 22.07 10.09
N LEU A 1005 10.80 22.85 9.74
CA LEU A 1005 11.34 23.08 8.39
C LEU A 1005 11.54 21.83 7.53
N ALA A 1006 11.87 20.71 8.16
CA ALA A 1006 12.11 19.44 7.47
C ALA A 1006 10.84 18.64 7.12
N THR A 1007 9.67 19.13 7.53
CA THR A 1007 8.37 18.55 7.18
C THR A 1007 7.81 19.25 5.95
N VAL A 1008 7.19 18.50 5.03
CA VAL A 1008 6.29 19.10 4.01
C VAL A 1008 5.28 19.99 4.74
N THR A 1009 5.38 21.31 4.52
CA THR A 1009 4.85 22.30 5.45
C THR A 1009 3.33 22.32 5.42
N ARG A 1010 2.72 22.77 6.53
CA ARG A 1010 1.27 23.01 6.52
C ARG A 1010 0.96 24.11 5.51
N ALA A 1011 1.83 25.13 5.43
CA ALA A 1011 1.83 26.15 4.40
C ALA A 1011 1.75 25.58 2.96
N GLU A 1012 2.55 24.56 2.58
CA GLU A 1012 2.48 23.96 1.23
C GLU A 1012 1.10 23.30 0.96
N ARG A 1013 0.46 22.69 1.97
CA ARG A 1013 -0.92 22.17 1.86
C ARG A 1013 -1.93 23.29 1.63
N HIS A 1014 -1.77 24.41 2.32
CA HIS A 1014 -2.65 25.58 2.20
C HIS A 1014 -2.50 26.23 0.82
N SER A 1015 -1.28 26.59 0.41
CA SER A 1015 -0.95 27.21 -0.88
C SER A 1015 -1.55 26.43 -2.05
N ILE A 1016 -1.29 25.12 -2.13
CA ILE A 1016 -1.82 24.27 -3.20
C ILE A 1016 -3.35 24.25 -3.22
N CYS A 1017 -4.02 24.23 -2.07
CA CYS A 1017 -5.48 24.23 -2.04
C CYS A 1017 -6.08 25.57 -2.48
N LEU A 1018 -5.41 26.68 -2.19
CA LEU A 1018 -5.80 28.03 -2.59
C LEU A 1018 -5.57 28.26 -4.08
N GLU A 1019 -4.39 27.89 -4.59
CA GLU A 1019 -4.06 27.85 -6.02
C GLU A 1019 -5.03 26.95 -6.80
N LEU A 1020 -5.44 25.80 -6.25
CA LEU A 1020 -6.46 24.93 -6.85
C LEU A 1020 -7.82 25.62 -7.00
N LEU A 1021 -8.27 26.34 -5.98
CA LEU A 1021 -9.56 27.05 -6.04
C LEU A 1021 -9.47 28.19 -7.06
N ARG A 1022 -8.45 29.04 -6.95
CA ARG A 1022 -8.18 30.20 -7.84
C ARG A 1022 -8.03 29.79 -9.31
N ASN A 1023 -7.26 28.73 -9.59
CA ASN A 1023 -6.96 28.35 -10.98
C ASN A 1023 -8.05 27.44 -11.56
N CYS A 1024 -8.44 26.38 -10.84
CA CYS A 1024 -9.25 25.28 -11.39
C CYS A 1024 -10.75 25.40 -11.14
N THR A 1025 -11.22 26.37 -10.34
CA THR A 1025 -12.66 26.56 -10.06
C THR A 1025 -13.07 28.03 -10.17
N PRO A 1026 -14.38 28.31 -10.31
CA PRO A 1026 -14.88 29.69 -10.20
C PRO A 1026 -14.89 30.28 -8.78
N ALA A 1027 -14.64 29.47 -7.75
CA ALA A 1027 -14.64 29.90 -6.34
C ALA A 1027 -13.49 30.89 -6.07
N ARG A 1028 -13.79 31.94 -5.30
CA ARG A 1028 -12.81 32.97 -4.92
C ARG A 1028 -11.79 32.44 -3.90
N ASP A 1029 -12.27 31.70 -2.91
CA ASP A 1029 -11.51 31.23 -1.75
C ASP A 1029 -12.15 29.97 -1.11
N VAL A 1030 -11.74 29.63 0.11
CA VAL A 1030 -12.22 28.46 0.89
C VAL A 1030 -13.59 28.68 1.55
N ASP A 1031 -14.06 29.92 1.64
CA ASP A 1031 -15.30 30.34 2.30
C ASP A 1031 -16.41 30.62 1.27
N ASP A 1032 -16.07 30.76 -0.02
CA ASP A 1032 -17.01 30.88 -1.12
C ASP A 1032 -18.03 29.70 -1.16
N ARG A 1033 -19.32 30.02 -0.96
CA ARG A 1033 -20.45 29.08 -1.05
C ARG A 1033 -21.39 29.38 -2.22
N ALA A 1034 -20.94 30.18 -3.19
CA ALA A 1034 -21.74 30.50 -4.37
C ALA A 1034 -22.05 29.25 -5.23
N ARG A 1035 -23.10 29.37 -6.05
CA ARG A 1035 -23.55 28.34 -6.97
C ARG A 1035 -23.14 28.70 -8.39
N TYR A 1036 -22.30 27.87 -9.00
CA TYR A 1036 -21.79 28.07 -10.35
C TYR A 1036 -22.46 27.14 -11.35
N LYS A 1037 -22.65 27.60 -12.58
CA LYS A 1037 -23.17 26.74 -13.66
C LYS A 1037 -22.11 25.70 -14.03
N ALA A 1038 -22.57 24.53 -14.46
CA ALA A 1038 -21.71 23.43 -14.86
C ALA A 1038 -20.73 23.79 -15.97
N ASP A 1039 -21.16 24.61 -16.94
CA ASP A 1039 -20.35 24.97 -18.09
C ASP A 1039 -19.23 25.96 -17.73
N ASP A 1040 -19.47 26.90 -16.81
CA ASP A 1040 -18.44 27.81 -16.28
C ASP A 1040 -17.34 27.02 -15.54
N VAL A 1041 -17.75 26.06 -14.70
CA VAL A 1041 -16.86 25.15 -13.96
C VAL A 1041 -16.06 24.26 -14.92
N ARG A 1042 -16.74 23.66 -15.91
CA ARG A 1042 -16.11 22.82 -16.93
C ARG A 1042 -15.11 23.62 -17.75
N THR A 1043 -15.45 24.84 -18.15
CA THR A 1043 -14.58 25.72 -18.95
C THR A 1043 -13.31 26.05 -18.16
N ARG A 1044 -13.43 26.49 -16.90
CA ARG A 1044 -12.27 26.82 -16.05
C ARG A 1044 -11.39 25.61 -15.77
N MET A 1045 -11.97 24.47 -15.38
CA MET A 1045 -11.24 23.21 -15.12
C MET A 1045 -10.61 22.56 -16.37
N ASN A 1046 -11.08 22.93 -17.58
CA ASN A 1046 -10.52 22.49 -18.85
C ASN A 1046 -9.61 23.53 -19.53
N SER A 1047 -9.34 24.67 -18.88
CA SER A 1047 -8.33 25.63 -19.33
C SER A 1047 -6.92 25.00 -19.41
N PRO A 1048 -6.06 25.41 -20.35
CA PRO A 1048 -4.67 24.95 -20.43
C PRO A 1048 -3.91 25.11 -19.10
N GLU A 1049 -4.11 26.24 -18.42
CA GLU A 1049 -3.49 26.60 -17.15
C GLU A 1049 -3.91 25.63 -16.04
N SER A 1050 -5.21 25.32 -15.93
CA SER A 1050 -5.72 24.32 -14.98
C SER A 1050 -5.22 22.91 -15.28
N ILE A 1051 -5.11 22.54 -16.55
CA ILE A 1051 -4.60 21.23 -16.94
C ILE A 1051 -3.13 21.08 -16.55
N LEU A 1052 -2.29 22.08 -16.86
CA LEU A 1052 -0.89 22.12 -16.47
C LEU A 1052 -0.72 22.09 -14.95
N TYR A 1053 -1.51 22.90 -14.23
CA TYR A 1053 -1.49 22.93 -12.76
C TYR A 1053 -1.88 21.58 -12.14
N LEU A 1054 -2.98 20.97 -12.61
CA LEU A 1054 -3.42 19.66 -12.12
C LEU A 1054 -2.41 18.56 -12.46
N GLN A 1055 -1.74 18.61 -13.63
CA GLN A 1055 -0.65 17.70 -13.96
C GLN A 1055 0.55 17.87 -13.01
N GLY A 1056 0.90 19.11 -12.64
CA GLY A 1056 1.91 19.42 -11.61
C GLY A 1056 1.51 19.00 -10.19
N LEU A 1057 0.22 18.94 -9.88
CA LEU A 1057 -0.32 18.45 -8.61
C LEU A 1057 -0.29 16.93 -8.48
N VAL A 1058 -0.48 16.18 -9.57
CA VAL A 1058 -0.45 14.70 -9.56
C VAL A 1058 0.74 14.11 -8.78
N PRO A 1059 1.98 14.61 -8.91
CA PRO A 1059 3.08 14.18 -8.05
C PRO A 1059 3.01 14.76 -6.62
N LYS A 1060 2.60 16.02 -6.45
CA LYS A 1060 2.43 16.62 -5.11
C LYS A 1060 1.38 15.89 -4.25
N MET A 1061 0.45 15.11 -4.83
CA MET A 1061 -0.55 14.35 -4.06
C MET A 1061 0.02 13.30 -3.09
N ALA A 1062 1.04 12.55 -3.50
CA ALA A 1062 1.66 11.58 -2.59
C ALA A 1062 2.57 12.29 -1.57
N ARG A 1063 3.20 13.42 -1.97
CA ARG A 1063 4.13 14.20 -1.15
C ARG A 1063 3.46 15.03 -0.07
N VAL A 1064 2.52 15.86 -0.51
CA VAL A 1064 1.94 16.91 0.30
C VAL A 1064 0.74 16.40 1.04
N PHE A 1065 -0.08 15.53 0.45
CA PHE A 1065 -1.36 15.10 1.04
C PHE A 1065 -1.38 13.64 1.52
N ASP A 1066 -0.25 12.94 1.51
CA ASP A 1066 -0.12 11.51 1.85
C ASP A 1066 -1.07 10.59 1.04
N ASN A 1067 -1.53 11.04 -0.14
CA ASN A 1067 -2.66 10.43 -0.87
C ASN A 1067 -2.21 9.77 -2.19
N THR A 1068 -1.52 8.63 -2.05
CA THR A 1068 -1.02 7.86 -3.20
C THR A 1068 -2.13 7.27 -4.07
N ASP A 1069 -3.34 7.04 -3.52
CA ASP A 1069 -4.48 6.52 -4.30
C ASP A 1069 -5.06 7.57 -5.24
N ALA A 1070 -5.13 8.85 -4.83
CA ALA A 1070 -5.50 9.95 -5.72
C ALA A 1070 -4.45 10.15 -6.83
N SER A 1071 -3.16 10.16 -6.48
CA SER A 1071 -2.06 10.23 -7.47
C SER A 1071 -2.13 9.09 -8.49
N ARG A 1072 -2.29 7.84 -8.05
CA ARG A 1072 -2.41 6.67 -8.96
C ARG A 1072 -3.66 6.73 -9.83
N SER A 1073 -4.79 7.16 -9.28
CA SER A 1073 -6.05 7.33 -10.03
C SER A 1073 -5.91 8.41 -11.11
N ALA A 1074 -5.30 9.55 -10.79
CA ALA A 1074 -5.03 10.62 -11.75
C ALA A 1074 -4.06 10.17 -12.85
N LYS A 1075 -2.91 9.56 -12.48
CA LYS A 1075 -1.94 8.96 -13.43
C LYS A 1075 -2.60 7.95 -14.37
N LYS A 1076 -3.45 7.04 -13.85
CA LYS A 1076 -4.18 6.04 -14.67
C LYS A 1076 -5.21 6.67 -15.61
N SER A 1077 -5.91 7.71 -15.16
CA SER A 1077 -6.92 8.41 -15.97
C SER A 1077 -6.33 9.39 -16.99
N GLY A 1078 -5.05 9.75 -16.86
CA GLY A 1078 -4.39 10.81 -17.63
C GLY A 1078 -5.05 12.19 -17.47
N LEU A 1079 -5.84 12.40 -16.39
CA LEU A 1079 -6.74 13.55 -16.22
C LEU A 1079 -7.70 13.80 -17.40
N LYS A 1080 -7.99 12.78 -18.23
CA LYS A 1080 -8.79 12.90 -19.47
C LYS A 1080 -10.29 13.20 -19.24
N THR A 1081 -10.77 13.24 -18.01
CA THR A 1081 -12.20 13.44 -17.69
C THR A 1081 -12.38 14.47 -16.59
N ASP A 1082 -13.44 15.28 -16.69
CA ASP A 1082 -13.88 16.21 -15.65
C ASP A 1082 -13.94 15.53 -14.27
N ARG A 1083 -14.43 14.28 -14.22
CA ARG A 1083 -14.51 13.47 -13.00
C ARG A 1083 -13.15 13.16 -12.38
N ALA A 1084 -12.12 12.93 -13.18
CA ALA A 1084 -10.77 12.69 -12.68
C ALA A 1084 -10.12 13.97 -12.15
N LYS A 1085 -10.30 15.09 -12.84
CA LYS A 1085 -9.83 16.42 -12.44
C LYS A 1085 -10.48 16.87 -11.13
N LEU A 1086 -11.81 16.82 -11.06
CA LEU A 1086 -12.60 17.11 -9.86
C LEU A 1086 -12.26 16.14 -8.71
N GLY A 1087 -11.97 14.88 -9.02
CA GLY A 1087 -11.51 13.88 -8.04
C GLY A 1087 -10.15 14.21 -7.42
N LEU A 1088 -9.22 14.74 -8.22
CA LEU A 1088 -7.90 15.19 -7.75
C LEU A 1088 -8.02 16.44 -6.85
N LEU A 1089 -8.76 17.45 -7.32
CA LEU A 1089 -9.04 18.67 -6.58
C LEU A 1089 -9.73 18.38 -5.23
N ASN A 1090 -10.78 17.56 -5.23
CA ASN A 1090 -11.50 17.17 -4.01
C ASN A 1090 -10.65 16.33 -3.06
N ALA A 1091 -9.66 15.58 -3.56
CA ALA A 1091 -8.75 14.83 -2.70
C ALA A 1091 -7.79 15.74 -1.93
N SER A 1092 -7.36 16.86 -2.53
CA SER A 1092 -6.55 17.89 -1.86
C SER A 1092 -7.36 18.68 -0.84
N LEU A 1093 -8.48 19.28 -1.29
CA LEU A 1093 -9.37 20.10 -0.46
C LEU A 1093 -9.88 19.35 0.78
N TYR A 1094 -10.24 18.07 0.62
CA TYR A 1094 -10.72 17.24 1.72
C TYR A 1094 -9.61 16.84 2.71
N ALA A 1095 -8.37 16.69 2.25
CA ALA A 1095 -7.24 16.36 3.13
C ALA A 1095 -6.84 17.52 4.05
N THR A 1096 -6.99 18.77 3.58
CA THR A 1096 -6.65 20.00 4.32
C THR A 1096 -7.83 20.55 5.13
N TYR A 1097 -8.99 20.74 4.51
CA TYR A 1097 -10.14 21.46 5.10
C TYR A 1097 -11.41 20.61 5.27
N GLY A 1098 -11.43 19.37 4.78
CA GLY A 1098 -12.69 18.60 4.70
C GLY A 1098 -13.64 19.08 3.59
N LEU A 1099 -13.18 19.98 2.71
CA LEU A 1099 -13.94 20.56 1.60
C LEU A 1099 -14.06 19.63 0.39
N LYS A 1100 -15.17 19.74 -0.35
CA LYS A 1100 -15.41 19.12 -1.66
C LYS A 1100 -16.25 20.03 -2.54
N PHE A 1101 -15.76 20.30 -3.75
CA PHE A 1101 -16.54 20.91 -4.82
C PHE A 1101 -17.49 19.85 -5.41
N LYS A 1102 -18.81 20.09 -5.33
CA LYS A 1102 -19.85 19.08 -5.54
C LYS A 1102 -21.03 19.62 -6.35
N ALA A 1103 -21.57 18.78 -7.24
CA ALA A 1103 -22.82 19.04 -7.93
C ALA A 1103 -24.02 19.08 -6.95
N ILE A 1104 -24.95 20.02 -7.19
CA ILE A 1104 -26.16 20.22 -6.38
C ILE A 1104 -27.22 19.15 -6.68
N ASP A 1105 -27.43 18.84 -7.97
CA ASP A 1105 -28.45 17.90 -8.44
C ASP A 1105 -27.83 16.70 -9.18
N LYS A 1106 -28.64 15.65 -9.39
CA LYS A 1106 -28.24 14.46 -10.16
C LYS A 1106 -28.01 14.75 -11.65
N ASN A 1107 -28.47 15.91 -12.12
CA ASN A 1107 -28.32 16.36 -13.50
C ASN A 1107 -27.02 17.17 -13.69
N CYS A 1108 -26.22 17.35 -12.63
CA CYS A 1108 -24.97 18.10 -12.59
C CYS A 1108 -25.08 19.52 -13.17
N ARG A 1109 -26.21 20.22 -13.02
CA ARG A 1109 -26.43 21.55 -13.63
C ARG A 1109 -25.66 22.67 -12.94
N HIS A 1110 -25.45 22.54 -11.63
CA HIS A 1110 -24.76 23.52 -10.81
C HIS A 1110 -23.80 22.84 -9.83
N TYR A 1111 -22.69 23.51 -9.53
CA TYR A 1111 -21.71 23.10 -8.53
C TYR A 1111 -21.55 24.19 -7.46
N HIS A 1112 -21.07 23.77 -6.30
CA HIS A 1112 -20.73 24.62 -5.16
C HIS A 1112 -19.64 23.93 -4.33
N LEU A 1113 -18.93 24.71 -3.53
CA LEU A 1113 -18.02 24.20 -2.51
C LEU A 1113 -18.82 23.76 -1.27
N VAL A 1114 -18.51 22.59 -0.72
CA VAL A 1114 -19.20 22.01 0.45
C VAL A 1114 -18.20 21.45 1.44
N GLY A 1115 -18.26 21.90 2.69
CA GLY A 1115 -17.48 21.40 3.83
C GLY A 1115 -18.27 20.55 4.81
N SER A 1116 -17.55 19.91 5.73
CA SER A 1116 -18.12 19.16 6.85
C SER A 1116 -18.87 20.05 7.88
N PHE A 1117 -18.76 21.37 7.75
CA PHE A 1117 -19.33 22.38 8.66
C PHE A 1117 -20.55 23.11 8.08
N ASP A 1118 -20.90 22.90 6.80
CA ASP A 1118 -21.93 23.68 6.09
C ASP A 1118 -23.39 23.17 6.29
N SER A 1119 -23.63 22.24 7.22
CA SER A 1119 -25.00 21.75 7.47
C SER A 1119 -25.83 22.81 8.20
N LYS A 1120 -27.14 22.93 7.90
CA LYS A 1120 -28.04 23.77 8.72
C LYS A 1120 -28.09 23.34 10.20
N ASP A 1121 -27.80 22.06 10.46
CA ASP A 1121 -27.65 21.46 11.78
C ASP A 1121 -26.18 21.47 12.24
N ALA A 1122 -25.35 22.35 11.68
CA ALA A 1122 -24.07 22.69 12.29
C ALA A 1122 -24.36 23.55 13.52
N PRO A 1123 -23.56 23.45 14.59
CA PRO A 1123 -23.65 24.38 15.70
C PRO A 1123 -23.53 25.80 15.19
N ARG A 1124 -24.13 26.76 15.90
CA ARG A 1124 -23.82 28.18 15.77
C ARG A 1124 -22.38 28.42 16.23
N LEU A 1125 -21.44 27.98 15.41
CA LEU A 1125 -20.12 28.59 15.33
C LEU A 1125 -20.35 30.11 15.23
N PRO A 1126 -19.55 30.94 15.91
CA PRO A 1126 -19.75 32.39 15.91
C PRO A 1126 -20.03 32.96 14.50
N SER A 1127 -20.82 34.02 14.37
CA SER A 1127 -21.24 34.55 13.05
C SER A 1127 -20.09 34.88 12.09
N TYR A 1128 -18.89 35.12 12.63
CA TYR A 1128 -17.62 35.23 11.90
C TYR A 1128 -16.99 33.90 11.43
N GLN A 1129 -17.75 32.79 11.45
CA GLN A 1129 -17.33 31.42 11.10
C GLN A 1129 -18.32 30.68 10.17
N THR A 1130 -19.58 31.10 10.08
CA THR A 1130 -20.61 30.42 9.26
C THR A 1130 -20.79 31.03 7.88
N GLY A 1131 -20.20 32.20 7.61
CA GLY A 1131 -20.39 32.94 6.36
C GLY A 1131 -21.76 33.62 6.24
N GLU A 1132 -22.50 33.78 7.35
CA GLU A 1132 -23.80 34.48 7.36
C GLU A 1132 -23.67 36.02 7.29
N GLU A 1133 -22.50 36.59 7.62
CA GLU A 1133 -22.12 37.96 7.24
C GLU A 1133 -20.97 37.94 6.22
N ILE A 1134 -21.09 38.74 5.17
CA ILE A 1134 -20.04 38.96 4.16
C ILE A 1134 -19.11 40.06 4.68
N TYR A 1135 -17.97 39.65 5.24
CA TYR A 1135 -16.95 40.58 5.75
C TYR A 1135 -15.97 41.08 4.67
N TRP A 1136 -16.09 40.58 3.44
CA TRP A 1136 -15.17 40.87 2.33
C TRP A 1136 -15.95 41.10 1.04
N GLU A 1137 -16.20 42.38 0.71
CA GLU A 1137 -16.58 42.77 -0.64
C GLU A 1137 -15.32 43.22 -1.40
N ASN A 1138 -15.13 42.68 -2.61
CA ASN A 1138 -14.07 43.04 -3.56
C ASN A 1138 -12.60 43.00 -3.04
N GLY A 1139 -12.36 42.36 -1.89
CA GLY A 1139 -11.01 42.19 -1.32
C GLY A 1139 -10.69 43.12 -0.14
N GLU A 1140 -11.62 43.98 0.27
CA GLU A 1140 -11.44 44.88 1.43
C GLU A 1140 -12.20 44.39 2.67
N ASP A 1141 -11.64 44.66 3.86
CA ASP A 1141 -12.17 44.23 5.15
C ASP A 1141 -13.28 45.17 5.63
N THR A 1142 -14.53 44.74 5.58
CA THR A 1142 -15.66 45.58 6.00
C THR A 1142 -15.79 45.72 7.52
N ARG A 1143 -14.92 45.06 8.32
CA ARG A 1143 -14.88 45.23 9.78
C ARG A 1143 -14.35 46.61 10.20
N GLY A 1144 -13.58 47.29 9.35
CA GLY A 1144 -13.04 48.62 9.64
C GLY A 1144 -14.08 49.75 9.70
N SER A 1145 -15.26 49.57 9.09
CA SER A 1145 -16.27 50.63 8.95
C SER A 1145 -17.44 50.58 9.95
N LYS A 1146 -17.56 49.51 10.75
CA LYS A 1146 -18.57 49.40 11.84
C LYS A 1146 -18.02 49.75 13.23
N GLY A 1147 -16.83 50.35 13.32
CA GLY A 1147 -16.13 50.70 14.56
C GLY A 1147 -16.15 52.19 14.96
N ALA A 1148 -17.03 53.00 14.39
CA ALA A 1148 -17.18 54.42 14.69
C ALA A 1148 -18.67 54.80 14.78
N GLY A 1149 -19.28 54.52 15.94
CA GLY A 1149 -20.68 54.76 16.27
C GLY A 1149 -20.99 54.33 17.70
#